data_AF-A0A6F8XTG1-F1
#
_entry.id   AF-A0A6F8XTG1-F1
#
_cell.length_a   1.000
_cell.length_b   1.000
_cell.length_c   1.000
_cell.angle_alpha   90.00
_cell.angle_beta   90.00
_cell.angle_gamma   90.00
#
_symmetry.space_group_name_H-M   'P 1'
#
loop_
_entity.id
_entity.type
_entity.pdbx_description
1 polymer ?
#
loop_
_entity_poly.entity_id
_entity_poly.type
_entity_poly.pdbx_seq_one_letter_code
_entity_poly.pdbx_strand_id
1 'polypeptide(L)'
;MDIEEGPIWAVLREKARDRAPLVKELAEEAAGKLRLVRDTFPTYTLHDEVHAANVVRLMGDLLGERVTDLSGLEAAVLILAAYHHDIGMVYTPDELAAVATEPEFAEYLSTHHEAYLAVRAAGGQPPPDVLEGYCRSRHADRVYEHLSGLSDRLVWGNARLLKQLGEVCRSHNLAASDLKSDKFRPDFLAECDLRLCAVLLRLADILDLDASRTPRAIYDHLGLAARRSNRDARSDAEWRKHLFADGFRFPSARPPNYALRFIAGPDHPAVEHDIRAFLDVVDDELRRCRPVLDACSSRWRDLALPGEVDRHDVEGQGYTYGAFRFELDRAAVLELFMGERLYDDPYVFVRELLQNAIDAVRLRQALDNVPASEKPGVAVTAWEDGDGFLWVRVDDDGVGMDEHTLLEYFLRVGRSYYNSAELRADLARGGRPDADFVAISRFGIGVLSCFIAGDRVELATLRQLPDGSLGDPLRLSLARDEEFFVLRQRPDRPTPMPRAGRDKETGYRTRTGTSIAVRIDPTKVDVTADELADRTDRYLRWPPVPVTFSGRPAGTPPVDDLDRPLLDAPVVVAVALPAEGMRDLRYLGPLEAAALPLDLTSVAPTSKLRGQLVAVGFRVPPAPDGGPSPTSLSGGRRTSCPGSRPTCEPCAPPQCADTR
;
A
#
# COMPACT_ATOMS: atom_id res chain seq x y z
N MET A 1 -40.42 -9.97 -4.43
CA MET A 1 -41.41 -9.07 -3.80
C MET A 1 -41.84 -8.11 -4.88
N ASP A 2 -43.14 -7.95 -5.08
CA ASP A 2 -43.65 -7.02 -6.09
C ASP A 2 -43.43 -5.59 -5.58
N ILE A 3 -42.99 -4.68 -6.45
CA ILE A 3 -42.87 -3.24 -6.15
C ILE A 3 -44.18 -2.69 -5.57
N GLU A 4 -45.30 -3.31 -5.91
CA GLU A 4 -46.63 -2.89 -5.53
C GLU A 4 -47.05 -3.25 -4.09
N GLU A 5 -46.27 -4.09 -3.39
CA GLU A 5 -46.63 -4.60 -2.06
C GLU A 5 -46.04 -3.78 -0.90
N GLY A 6 -45.14 -2.83 -1.20
CA GLY A 6 -44.41 -2.05 -0.20
C GLY A 6 -45.16 -0.81 0.33
N PRO A 7 -44.80 -0.32 1.54
CA PRO A 7 -45.46 0.84 2.15
C PRO A 7 -45.21 2.15 1.38
N ILE A 8 -44.04 2.32 0.75
CA ILE A 8 -43.75 3.49 -0.09
C ILE A 8 -44.65 3.50 -1.34
N TRP A 9 -44.91 2.33 -1.93
CA TRP A 9 -45.83 2.20 -3.07
C TRP A 9 -47.27 2.55 -2.69
N ALA A 10 -47.71 2.11 -1.50
CA ALA A 10 -49.02 2.47 -0.98
C ALA A 10 -49.20 4.01 -0.90
N VAL A 11 -48.17 4.72 -0.41
CA VAL A 11 -48.18 6.19 -0.36
C VAL A 11 -48.22 6.80 -1.76
N LEU A 12 -47.44 6.28 -2.72
CA LEU A 12 -47.47 6.76 -4.10
C LEU A 12 -48.87 6.62 -4.71
N ARG A 13 -49.52 5.46 -4.51
CA ARG A 13 -50.88 5.21 -5.00
C ARG A 13 -51.93 6.09 -4.36
N GLU A 14 -51.78 6.40 -3.07
CA GLU A 14 -52.70 7.26 -2.34
C GLU A 14 -52.54 8.73 -2.75
N LYS A 15 -51.30 9.23 -2.76
CA LYS A 15 -50.99 10.66 -2.88
C LYS A 15 -50.66 11.15 -4.29
N ALA A 16 -50.35 10.24 -5.22
CA ALA A 16 -50.06 10.56 -6.63
C ALA A 16 -50.55 9.45 -7.58
N ARG A 17 -51.84 9.11 -7.45
CA ARG A 17 -52.50 8.01 -8.18
C ARG A 17 -52.34 8.10 -9.70
N ASP A 18 -52.34 9.31 -10.26
CA ASP A 18 -52.17 9.57 -11.69
C ASP A 18 -50.73 9.30 -12.18
N ARG A 19 -49.75 9.33 -11.27
CA ARG A 19 -48.32 9.12 -11.56
C ARG A 19 -47.85 7.70 -11.30
N ALA A 20 -48.54 6.94 -10.44
CA ALA A 20 -48.17 5.57 -10.11
C ALA A 20 -47.93 4.67 -11.35
N PRO A 21 -48.77 4.66 -12.41
CA PRO A 21 -48.53 3.81 -13.58
C PRO A 21 -47.19 4.10 -14.28
N LEU A 22 -46.83 5.37 -14.41
CA LEU A 22 -45.58 5.79 -15.04
C LEU A 22 -44.37 5.40 -14.18
N VAL A 23 -44.45 5.57 -12.86
CA VAL A 23 -43.39 5.14 -11.94
C VAL A 23 -43.18 3.62 -12.02
N LYS A 24 -44.26 2.84 -12.08
CA LYS A 24 -44.19 1.39 -12.28
C LYS A 24 -43.46 1.04 -13.57
N GLU A 25 -43.90 1.62 -14.68
CA GLU A 25 -43.35 1.36 -16.02
C GLU A 25 -41.84 1.64 -16.06
N LEU A 26 -41.40 2.78 -15.49
CA LEU A 26 -39.99 3.15 -15.44
C LEU A 26 -39.16 2.25 -14.50
N ALA A 27 -39.73 1.81 -13.39
CA ALA A 27 -39.07 0.87 -12.49
C ALA A 27 -38.94 -0.53 -13.12
N GLU A 28 -39.97 -1.02 -13.82
CA GLU A 28 -39.94 -2.29 -14.54
C GLU A 28 -38.96 -2.27 -15.72
N GLU A 29 -38.85 -1.15 -16.43
CA GLU A 29 -37.85 -0.97 -17.49
C GLU A 29 -36.42 -1.04 -16.92
N ALA A 30 -36.18 -0.37 -15.79
CA ALA A 30 -34.89 -0.42 -15.10
C ALA A 30 -34.58 -1.82 -14.54
N ALA A 31 -35.57 -2.50 -13.96
CA ALA A 31 -35.46 -3.90 -13.51
C ALA A 31 -35.00 -4.82 -14.65
N GLY A 32 -35.57 -4.66 -15.84
CA GLY A 32 -35.15 -5.41 -17.03
C GLY A 32 -33.67 -5.21 -17.37
N LYS A 33 -33.14 -3.99 -17.21
CA LYS A 33 -31.72 -3.68 -17.43
C LYS A 33 -30.83 -4.21 -16.31
N LEU A 34 -31.23 -4.09 -15.05
CA LEU A 34 -30.44 -4.54 -13.89
C LEU A 34 -30.09 -6.03 -13.94
N ARG A 35 -30.93 -6.86 -14.56
CA ARG A 35 -30.62 -8.28 -14.81
C ARG A 35 -29.36 -8.51 -15.65
N LEU A 36 -28.99 -7.53 -16.49
CA LEU A 36 -27.78 -7.57 -17.32
C LEU A 36 -26.51 -7.26 -16.54
N VAL A 37 -26.61 -6.82 -15.27
CA VAL A 37 -25.42 -6.65 -14.41
C VAL A 37 -24.65 -7.96 -14.26
N ARG A 38 -25.31 -9.11 -14.35
CA ARG A 38 -24.65 -10.41 -14.34
C ARG A 38 -23.78 -10.64 -15.59
N ASP A 39 -24.10 -10.00 -16.71
CA ASP A 39 -23.32 -10.15 -17.93
C ASP A 39 -22.09 -9.23 -17.90
N THR A 40 -22.20 -8.06 -17.26
CA THR A 40 -21.10 -7.08 -17.11
C THR A 40 -20.21 -7.34 -15.89
N PHE A 41 -20.76 -7.89 -14.80
CA PHE A 41 -20.09 -8.22 -13.54
C PHE A 41 -20.41 -9.66 -13.09
N PRO A 42 -19.93 -10.69 -13.81
CA PRO A 42 -20.41 -12.08 -13.65
C PRO A 42 -20.10 -12.75 -12.31
N THR A 43 -19.15 -12.22 -11.54
CA THR A 43 -18.77 -12.79 -10.24
C THR A 43 -19.23 -11.94 -9.06
N TYR A 44 -19.90 -10.80 -9.30
CA TYR A 44 -20.41 -9.94 -8.23
C TYR A 44 -21.70 -10.54 -7.65
N THR A 45 -22.10 -10.04 -6.48
CA THR A 45 -23.42 -10.32 -5.92
C THR A 45 -24.51 -9.82 -6.86
N LEU A 46 -25.75 -10.30 -6.69
CA LEU A 46 -26.85 -9.87 -7.54
C LEU A 46 -27.21 -8.41 -7.26
N HIS A 47 -27.33 -7.62 -8.32
CA HIS A 47 -27.83 -6.24 -8.30
C HIS A 47 -29.03 -6.13 -9.25
N ASP A 48 -29.97 -7.07 -9.10
CA ASP A 48 -31.16 -7.21 -9.95
C ASP A 48 -32.41 -6.58 -9.30
N GLU A 49 -33.59 -6.88 -9.82
CA GLU A 49 -34.85 -6.36 -9.27
C GLU A 49 -35.11 -6.75 -7.81
N VAL A 50 -34.53 -7.85 -7.32
CA VAL A 50 -34.72 -8.28 -5.94
C VAL A 50 -33.99 -7.31 -5.01
N HIS A 51 -32.75 -6.96 -5.36
CA HIS A 51 -31.98 -5.93 -4.67
C HIS A 51 -32.73 -4.59 -4.66
N ALA A 52 -33.17 -4.11 -5.83
CA ALA A 52 -33.92 -2.85 -5.93
C ALA A 52 -35.20 -2.86 -5.06
N ALA A 53 -35.96 -3.96 -5.05
CA ALA A 53 -37.16 -4.11 -4.22
C ALA A 53 -36.83 -4.15 -2.72
N ASN A 54 -35.73 -4.81 -2.32
CA ASN A 54 -35.27 -4.80 -0.94
C ASN A 54 -34.88 -3.40 -0.49
N VAL A 55 -34.20 -2.63 -1.33
CA VAL A 55 -33.84 -1.24 -1.03
C VAL A 55 -35.09 -0.39 -0.81
N VAL A 56 -36.13 -0.53 -1.64
CA VAL A 56 -37.43 0.15 -1.39
C VAL A 56 -38.04 -0.28 -0.05
N ARG A 57 -38.03 -1.58 0.27
CA ARG A 57 -38.54 -2.08 1.56
C ARG A 57 -37.75 -1.50 2.73
N LEU A 58 -36.42 -1.51 2.67
CA LEU A 58 -35.55 -1.01 3.72
C LEU A 58 -35.68 0.50 3.93
N MET A 59 -35.92 1.29 2.87
CA MET A 59 -36.28 2.70 3.01
C MET A 59 -37.60 2.86 3.78
N GLY A 60 -38.59 2.01 3.48
CA GLY A 60 -39.85 1.97 4.23
C GLY A 60 -39.64 1.56 5.70
N ASP A 61 -38.79 0.56 5.93
CA ASP A 61 -38.46 0.09 7.28
C ASP A 61 -37.68 1.14 8.07
N LEU A 62 -36.82 1.95 7.46
CA LEU A 62 -36.16 3.09 8.11
C LEU A 62 -37.16 4.17 8.52
N LEU A 63 -38.14 4.47 7.67
CA LEU A 63 -39.21 5.44 7.94
C LEU A 63 -40.18 4.96 9.03
N GLY A 64 -40.49 3.66 9.06
CA GLY A 64 -41.47 3.09 9.99
C GLY A 64 -42.85 3.72 9.81
N GLU A 65 -43.49 4.10 10.92
CA GLU A 65 -44.80 4.76 10.90
C GLU A 65 -44.78 6.09 10.14
N ARG A 66 -43.63 6.78 10.09
CA ARG A 66 -43.46 8.05 9.37
C ARG A 66 -43.48 7.88 7.84
N VAL A 67 -43.56 6.64 7.31
CA VAL A 67 -43.68 6.40 5.87
C VAL A 67 -44.90 7.12 5.27
N THR A 68 -45.99 7.25 6.04
CA THR A 68 -47.19 7.97 5.61
C THR A 68 -46.98 9.48 5.47
N ASP A 69 -45.88 10.04 5.96
CA ASP A 69 -45.59 11.48 5.86
C ASP A 69 -44.95 11.86 4.52
N LEU A 70 -44.48 10.87 3.76
CA LEU A 70 -43.93 11.08 2.42
C LEU A 70 -44.94 11.80 1.52
N SER A 71 -44.46 12.73 0.70
CA SER A 71 -45.24 13.24 -0.44
C SER A 71 -45.30 12.19 -1.56
N GLY A 72 -46.23 12.38 -2.49
CA GLY A 72 -46.28 11.53 -3.70
C GLY A 72 -44.99 11.61 -4.51
N LEU A 73 -44.37 12.80 -4.56
CA LEU A 73 -43.09 13.00 -5.26
C LEU A 73 -41.92 12.34 -4.55
N GLU A 74 -41.84 12.40 -3.22
CA GLU A 74 -40.80 11.68 -2.46
C GLU A 74 -40.93 10.16 -2.67
N ALA A 75 -42.15 9.62 -2.58
CA ALA A 75 -42.39 8.20 -2.83
C ALA A 75 -41.96 7.80 -4.25
N ALA A 76 -42.28 8.59 -5.27
CA ALA A 76 -41.85 8.37 -6.65
C ALA A 76 -40.31 8.40 -6.79
N VAL A 77 -39.65 9.41 -6.21
CA VAL A 77 -38.19 9.55 -6.28
C VAL A 77 -37.48 8.40 -5.57
N LEU A 78 -37.95 7.99 -4.38
CA LEU A 78 -37.37 6.86 -3.64
C LEU A 78 -37.46 5.56 -4.44
N ILE A 79 -38.64 5.26 -4.99
CA ILE A 79 -38.84 4.06 -5.82
C ILE A 79 -37.95 4.10 -7.07
N LEU A 80 -37.98 5.20 -7.82
CA LEU A 80 -37.17 5.31 -9.03
C LEU A 80 -35.67 5.25 -8.71
N ALA A 81 -35.23 5.87 -7.62
CA ALA A 81 -33.83 5.85 -7.20
C ALA A 81 -33.35 4.44 -6.87
N ALA A 82 -34.12 3.66 -6.11
CA ALA A 82 -33.78 2.26 -5.82
C ALA A 82 -33.53 1.45 -7.09
N TYR A 83 -34.40 1.60 -8.10
CA TYR A 83 -34.29 0.84 -9.36
C TYR A 83 -33.24 1.39 -10.33
N HIS A 84 -32.76 2.63 -10.14
CA HIS A 84 -31.81 3.26 -11.06
C HIS A 84 -30.42 3.48 -10.47
N HIS A 85 -30.20 3.36 -9.16
CA HIS A 85 -28.91 3.77 -8.57
C HIS A 85 -27.72 2.94 -9.09
N ASP A 86 -27.91 1.65 -9.30
CA ASP A 86 -26.92 0.72 -9.85
C ASP A 86 -27.00 0.52 -11.37
N ILE A 87 -27.91 1.20 -12.07
CA ILE A 87 -28.12 0.95 -13.50
C ILE A 87 -26.87 1.22 -14.35
N GLY A 88 -25.98 2.10 -13.87
CA GLY A 88 -24.68 2.38 -14.50
C GLY A 88 -23.68 1.23 -14.42
N MET A 89 -23.99 0.13 -13.72
CA MET A 89 -23.25 -1.13 -13.81
C MET A 89 -23.53 -1.88 -15.12
N VAL A 90 -24.57 -1.51 -15.86
CA VAL A 90 -24.89 -2.07 -17.17
C VAL A 90 -24.17 -1.25 -18.24
N TYR A 91 -23.40 -1.95 -19.08
CA TYR A 91 -22.70 -1.33 -20.20
C TYR A 91 -22.65 -2.24 -21.43
N THR A 92 -22.57 -1.61 -22.59
CA THR A 92 -22.49 -2.24 -23.90
C THR A 92 -21.03 -2.53 -24.28
N PRO A 93 -20.79 -3.47 -25.21
CA PRO A 93 -19.46 -3.69 -25.78
C PRO A 93 -18.86 -2.44 -26.44
N ASP A 94 -19.70 -1.58 -27.04
CA ASP A 94 -19.26 -0.35 -27.69
C ASP A 94 -18.79 0.70 -26.67
N GLU A 95 -19.50 0.85 -25.56
CA GLU A 95 -19.06 1.69 -24.43
C GLU A 95 -17.74 1.17 -23.85
N LEU A 96 -17.61 -0.14 -23.68
CA LEU A 96 -16.39 -0.76 -23.17
C LEU A 96 -15.18 -0.52 -24.11
N ALA A 97 -15.40 -0.58 -25.42
CA ALA A 97 -14.38 -0.29 -26.42
C ALA A 97 -13.96 1.19 -26.43
N ALA A 98 -14.85 2.11 -26.00
CA ALA A 98 -14.58 3.54 -25.93
C ALA A 98 -13.82 3.97 -24.67
N VAL A 99 -13.83 3.18 -23.59
CA VAL A 99 -13.22 3.50 -22.27
C VAL A 99 -11.80 4.06 -22.39
N ALA A 100 -10.94 3.45 -23.23
CA ALA A 100 -9.55 3.88 -23.38
C ALA A 100 -9.40 5.32 -23.92
N THR A 101 -10.46 5.89 -24.50
CA THR A 101 -10.49 7.25 -25.05
C THR A 101 -11.17 8.27 -24.13
N GLU A 102 -11.76 7.81 -23.02
CA GLU A 102 -12.45 8.68 -22.07
C GLU A 102 -11.43 9.47 -21.21
N PRO A 103 -11.61 10.80 -21.06
CA PRO A 103 -10.78 11.60 -20.15
C PRO A 103 -10.77 11.06 -18.71
N GLU A 104 -11.91 10.58 -18.23
CA GLU A 104 -12.07 10.06 -16.88
C GLU A 104 -11.35 8.73 -16.67
N PHE A 105 -11.10 7.95 -17.73
CA PHE A 105 -10.27 6.76 -17.63
C PHE A 105 -8.79 7.14 -17.37
N ALA A 106 -8.31 8.22 -17.99
CA ALA A 106 -6.98 8.74 -17.69
C ALA A 106 -6.87 9.24 -16.23
N GLU A 107 -7.92 9.89 -15.72
CA GLU A 107 -8.01 10.28 -14.31
C GLU A 107 -8.00 9.07 -13.38
N TYR A 108 -8.77 8.02 -13.69
CA TYR A 108 -8.76 6.76 -12.95
C TYR A 108 -7.36 6.14 -12.88
N LEU A 109 -6.64 6.06 -14.00
CA LEU A 109 -5.26 5.54 -14.03
C LEU A 109 -4.25 6.44 -13.32
N SER A 110 -4.56 7.72 -13.09
CA SER A 110 -3.69 8.61 -12.31
C SER A 110 -3.64 8.20 -10.84
N THR A 111 -4.76 7.73 -10.29
CA THR A 111 -4.93 7.35 -8.87
C THR A 111 -4.86 5.84 -8.62
N HIS A 112 -5.04 5.01 -9.65
CA HIS A 112 -5.00 3.54 -9.54
C HIS A 112 -3.72 2.96 -10.18
N HIS A 113 -2.62 3.02 -9.44
CA HIS A 113 -1.29 2.70 -9.97
C HIS A 113 -1.14 1.26 -10.48
N GLU A 114 -1.78 0.28 -9.84
CA GLU A 114 -1.78 -1.11 -10.32
C GLU A 114 -2.50 -1.24 -11.67
N ALA A 115 -3.64 -0.55 -11.83
CA ALA A 115 -4.38 -0.54 -13.09
C ALA A 115 -3.57 0.13 -14.20
N TYR A 116 -2.89 1.23 -13.91
CA TYR A 116 -1.98 1.90 -14.86
C TYR A 116 -0.86 0.97 -15.34
N LEU A 117 -0.21 0.27 -14.42
CA LEU A 117 0.85 -0.69 -14.75
C LEU A 117 0.32 -1.86 -15.58
N ALA A 118 -0.87 -2.38 -15.25
CA ALA A 118 -1.53 -3.43 -16.01
C ALA A 118 -1.84 -3.00 -17.46
N VAL A 119 -2.39 -1.80 -17.66
CA VAL A 119 -2.66 -1.24 -19.01
C VAL A 119 -1.36 -1.07 -19.80
N ARG A 120 -0.30 -0.56 -19.17
CA ARG A 120 1.01 -0.40 -19.81
C ARG A 120 1.61 -1.75 -20.23
N ALA A 121 1.56 -2.74 -19.34
CA ALA A 121 2.05 -4.09 -19.61
C ALA A 121 1.30 -4.77 -20.77
N ALA A 122 0.02 -4.44 -20.94
CA ALA A 122 -0.83 -4.89 -22.03
C ALA A 122 -0.71 -4.03 -23.32
N GLY A 123 0.34 -3.21 -23.45
CA GLY A 123 0.59 -2.42 -24.67
C GLY A 123 -0.40 -1.27 -24.86
N GLY A 124 -0.95 -0.73 -23.77
CA GLY A 124 -1.93 0.36 -23.78
C GLY A 124 -3.38 -0.10 -23.92
N GLN A 125 -3.63 -1.40 -24.10
CA GLN A 125 -4.98 -1.95 -24.10
C GLN A 125 -5.40 -2.30 -22.67
N PRO A 126 -6.54 -1.79 -22.18
CA PRO A 126 -6.95 -2.05 -20.80
C PRO A 126 -7.41 -3.51 -20.62
N PRO A 127 -6.80 -4.25 -19.67
CA PRO A 127 -7.23 -5.60 -19.35
C PRO A 127 -8.68 -5.65 -18.80
N PRO A 128 -9.38 -6.80 -18.92
CA PRO A 128 -10.78 -6.92 -18.48
C PRO A 128 -11.03 -6.55 -17.02
N ASP A 129 -10.12 -6.90 -16.10
CA ASP A 129 -10.21 -6.56 -14.68
C ASP A 129 -10.03 -5.06 -14.42
N VAL A 130 -9.19 -4.38 -15.20
CA VAL A 130 -9.05 -2.92 -15.15
C VAL A 130 -10.30 -2.22 -15.66
N LEU A 131 -10.86 -2.70 -16.77
CA LEU A 131 -12.12 -2.20 -17.33
C LEU A 131 -13.27 -2.37 -16.34
N GLU A 132 -13.41 -3.56 -15.75
CA GLU A 132 -14.40 -3.86 -14.72
C GLU A 132 -14.26 -2.91 -13.51
N GLY A 133 -13.03 -2.73 -13.01
CA GLY A 133 -12.73 -1.82 -11.91
C GLY A 133 -13.08 -0.36 -12.24
N TYR A 134 -12.75 0.10 -13.44
CA TYR A 134 -13.11 1.44 -13.91
C TYR A 134 -14.63 1.62 -13.99
N CYS A 135 -15.33 0.72 -14.68
CA CYS A 135 -16.78 0.78 -14.82
C CYS A 135 -17.47 0.71 -13.45
N ARG A 136 -16.97 -0.10 -12.52
CA ARG A 136 -17.46 -0.13 -11.13
C ARG A 136 -17.18 1.18 -10.41
N SER A 137 -16.03 1.82 -10.57
CA SER A 137 -15.74 3.10 -9.90
C SER A 137 -16.69 4.23 -10.34
N ARG A 138 -17.12 4.22 -11.61
CA ARG A 138 -17.97 5.27 -12.21
C ARG A 138 -19.46 4.94 -12.25
N HIS A 139 -19.90 3.74 -11.87
CA HIS A 139 -21.28 3.29 -12.09
C HIS A 139 -22.34 4.28 -11.59
N ALA A 140 -22.11 4.91 -10.43
CA ALA A 140 -23.00 5.93 -9.89
C ALA A 140 -23.14 7.14 -10.83
N ASP A 141 -22.05 7.63 -11.43
CA ASP A 141 -22.07 8.75 -12.39
C ASP A 141 -22.74 8.36 -13.71
N ARG A 142 -22.53 7.12 -14.15
CA ARG A 142 -23.07 6.56 -15.39
C ARG A 142 -24.60 6.41 -15.39
N VAL A 143 -25.25 6.58 -14.24
CA VAL A 143 -26.72 6.64 -14.16
C VAL A 143 -27.32 7.64 -15.16
N TYR A 144 -26.62 8.74 -15.46
CA TYR A 144 -27.09 9.75 -16.42
C TYR A 144 -27.09 9.27 -17.87
N GLU A 145 -26.23 8.31 -18.25
CA GLU A 145 -26.23 7.70 -19.58
C GLU A 145 -27.56 6.97 -19.82
N HIS A 146 -28.08 6.33 -18.78
CA HIS A 146 -29.35 5.60 -18.82
C HIS A 146 -30.57 6.53 -18.66
N LEU A 147 -30.51 7.50 -17.74
CA LEU A 147 -31.62 8.42 -17.50
C LEU A 147 -31.86 9.40 -18.65
N SER A 148 -30.83 9.74 -19.44
CA SER A 148 -30.95 10.67 -20.56
C SER A 148 -31.94 10.19 -21.63
N GLY A 149 -31.98 8.88 -21.90
CA GLY A 149 -32.99 8.27 -22.79
C GLY A 149 -34.42 8.34 -22.28
N LEU A 150 -34.60 8.59 -20.97
CA LEU A 150 -35.90 8.68 -20.30
C LEU A 150 -36.34 10.12 -20.03
N SER A 151 -35.55 11.12 -20.45
CA SER A 151 -35.74 12.54 -20.09
C SER A 151 -37.15 13.07 -20.37
N ASP A 152 -37.76 12.66 -21.49
CA ASP A 152 -39.11 13.10 -21.89
C ASP A 152 -40.22 12.43 -21.07
N ARG A 153 -39.95 11.27 -20.46
CA ARG A 153 -40.88 10.52 -19.60
C ARG A 153 -40.70 10.85 -18.12
N LEU A 154 -39.49 11.23 -17.69
CA LEU A 154 -39.16 11.59 -16.31
C LEU A 154 -39.65 13.00 -15.95
N VAL A 155 -40.98 13.17 -15.88
CA VAL A 155 -41.63 14.47 -15.67
C VAL A 155 -42.66 14.39 -14.53
N TRP A 156 -42.60 15.36 -13.62
CA TRP A 156 -43.60 15.61 -12.58
C TRP A 156 -44.33 16.92 -12.84
N GLY A 157 -45.59 16.85 -13.28
CA GLY A 157 -46.29 18.03 -13.80
C GLY A 157 -45.59 18.60 -15.04
N ASN A 158 -44.99 19.78 -14.91
CA ASN A 158 -44.16 20.42 -15.95
C ASN A 158 -42.65 20.37 -15.63
N ALA A 159 -42.26 19.82 -14.48
CA ALA A 159 -40.87 19.78 -14.03
C ALA A 159 -40.20 18.48 -14.46
N ARG A 160 -39.00 18.58 -15.04
CA ARG A 160 -38.16 17.41 -15.35
C ARG A 160 -37.45 16.92 -14.10
N LEU A 161 -37.48 15.60 -13.86
CA LEU A 161 -36.88 14.95 -12.69
C LEU A 161 -35.47 14.40 -12.95
N LEU A 162 -35.02 14.34 -14.22
CA LEU A 162 -33.76 13.68 -14.60
C LEU A 162 -32.58 14.08 -13.72
N LYS A 163 -32.38 15.39 -13.49
CA LYS A 163 -31.26 15.88 -12.67
C LYS A 163 -31.42 15.49 -11.20
N GLN A 164 -32.62 15.62 -10.66
CA GLN A 164 -32.91 15.33 -9.26
C GLN A 164 -32.75 13.84 -8.96
N LEU A 165 -33.33 13.00 -9.82
CA LEU A 165 -33.19 11.55 -9.71
C LEU A 165 -31.73 11.12 -9.87
N GLY A 166 -31.02 11.66 -10.87
CA GLY A 166 -29.61 11.34 -11.09
C GLY A 166 -28.71 11.73 -9.92
N GLU A 167 -28.90 12.90 -9.29
CA GLU A 167 -28.14 13.27 -8.10
C GLU A 167 -28.49 12.39 -6.89
N VAL A 168 -29.77 12.02 -6.69
CA VAL A 168 -30.15 11.08 -5.63
C VAL A 168 -29.51 9.72 -5.85
N CYS A 169 -29.55 9.18 -7.08
CA CYS A 169 -28.84 7.96 -7.43
C CYS A 169 -27.34 8.07 -7.15
N ARG A 170 -26.67 9.11 -7.66
CA ARG A 170 -25.23 9.34 -7.46
C ARG A 170 -24.83 9.46 -6.00
N SER A 171 -25.78 9.87 -5.15
CA SER A 171 -25.50 10.16 -3.76
C SER A 171 -24.85 9.00 -3.04
N HIS A 172 -25.06 7.73 -3.41
CA HIS A 172 -24.48 6.56 -2.71
C HIS A 172 -22.95 6.41 -2.84
N ASN A 173 -22.33 7.09 -3.80
CA ASN A 173 -20.87 7.17 -3.94
C ASN A 173 -20.26 8.50 -3.44
N LEU A 174 -21.06 9.46 -2.95
CA LEU A 174 -20.57 10.75 -2.46
C LEU A 174 -20.16 10.69 -0.98
N ALA A 175 -19.51 11.74 -0.47
CA ALA A 175 -19.38 11.90 0.97
C ALA A 175 -20.74 12.35 1.56
N ALA A 176 -21.12 11.83 2.74
CA ALA A 176 -22.38 12.22 3.38
C ALA A 176 -22.50 13.74 3.61
N SER A 177 -21.36 14.45 3.80
CA SER A 177 -21.32 15.91 3.91
C SER A 177 -21.83 16.63 2.65
N ASP A 178 -21.65 16.04 1.48
CA ASP A 178 -22.02 16.64 0.18
C ASP A 178 -23.53 16.72 -0.01
N LEU A 179 -24.29 15.91 0.74
CA LEU A 179 -25.75 15.94 0.75
C LEU A 179 -26.30 17.26 1.31
N LYS A 180 -25.47 18.05 2.00
CA LYS A 180 -25.85 19.40 2.48
C LYS A 180 -25.78 20.47 1.39
N SER A 181 -25.28 20.14 0.20
CA SER A 181 -25.20 21.08 -0.94
C SER A 181 -26.57 21.43 -1.52
N ASP A 182 -26.61 22.45 -2.39
CA ASP A 182 -27.83 22.90 -3.09
C ASP A 182 -28.33 21.92 -4.15
N LYS A 183 -27.55 20.88 -4.49
CA LYS A 183 -27.98 19.82 -5.40
C LYS A 183 -29.11 18.99 -4.80
N PHE A 184 -29.11 18.82 -3.48
CA PHE A 184 -30.12 18.10 -2.73
C PHE A 184 -31.01 19.12 -2.01
N ARG A 185 -32.00 19.67 -2.72
CA ARG A 185 -32.91 20.64 -2.13
C ARG A 185 -33.90 19.96 -1.17
N PRO A 186 -34.13 20.51 0.04
CA PRO A 186 -35.09 19.95 0.99
C PRO A 186 -36.55 20.32 0.66
N ASP A 187 -36.75 21.16 -0.35
CA ASP A 187 -38.02 21.79 -0.73
C ASP A 187 -38.26 21.73 -2.25
N PHE A 188 -37.74 20.72 -2.95
CA PHE A 188 -37.89 20.62 -4.39
C PHE A 188 -39.38 20.56 -4.78
N LEU A 189 -39.80 21.50 -5.64
CA LEU A 189 -41.20 21.77 -5.99
C LEU A 189 -42.13 22.00 -4.79
N ALA A 190 -41.58 22.40 -3.64
CA ALA A 190 -42.27 22.50 -2.35
C ALA A 190 -42.91 21.17 -1.85
N GLU A 191 -42.55 20.04 -2.46
CA GLU A 191 -43.14 18.72 -2.15
C GLU A 191 -42.09 17.69 -1.71
N CYS A 192 -40.85 17.81 -2.19
CA CYS A 192 -39.84 16.76 -2.08
C CYS A 192 -38.57 17.20 -1.37
N ASP A 193 -38.21 16.46 -0.32
CA ASP A 193 -36.93 16.58 0.34
C ASP A 193 -35.90 15.65 -0.30
N LEU A 194 -35.13 16.16 -1.27
CA LEU A 194 -34.11 15.36 -1.96
C LEU A 194 -32.97 14.93 -1.03
N ARG A 195 -32.74 15.64 0.09
CA ARG A 195 -31.74 15.23 1.09
C ARG A 195 -32.20 13.98 1.82
N LEU A 196 -33.47 13.95 2.23
CA LEU A 196 -34.06 12.75 2.80
C LEU A 196 -33.94 11.58 1.81
N CYS A 197 -34.32 11.80 0.54
CA CYS A 197 -34.27 10.72 -0.46
C CYS A 197 -32.86 10.14 -0.62
N ALA A 198 -31.83 11.00 -0.66
CA ALA A 198 -30.44 10.58 -0.71
C ALA A 198 -30.01 9.82 0.56
N VAL A 199 -30.36 10.30 1.76
CA VAL A 199 -30.06 9.60 3.02
C VAL A 199 -30.72 8.22 3.07
N LEU A 200 -31.99 8.13 2.70
CA LEU A 200 -32.72 6.86 2.71
C LEU A 200 -32.15 5.88 1.70
N LEU A 201 -31.83 6.31 0.47
CA LEU A 201 -31.21 5.45 -0.53
C LEU A 201 -29.88 4.88 -0.02
N ARG A 202 -29.00 5.74 0.50
CA ARG A 202 -27.68 5.34 1.04
C ARG A 202 -27.79 4.31 2.14
N LEU A 203 -28.65 4.58 3.13
CA LEU A 203 -28.84 3.68 4.26
C LEU A 203 -29.51 2.38 3.83
N ALA A 204 -30.50 2.43 2.95
CA ALA A 204 -31.19 1.22 2.52
C ALA A 204 -30.32 0.32 1.63
N ASP A 205 -29.49 0.88 0.75
CA ASP A 205 -28.54 0.11 -0.08
C ASP A 205 -27.52 -0.64 0.79
N ILE A 206 -26.87 0.04 1.74
CA ILE A 206 -25.89 -0.60 2.61
C ILE A 206 -26.51 -1.61 3.60
N LEU A 207 -27.79 -1.43 3.95
CA LEU A 207 -28.54 -2.35 4.80
C LEU A 207 -29.06 -3.59 4.03
N ASP A 208 -28.96 -3.63 2.70
CA ASP A 208 -29.32 -4.83 1.91
C ASP A 208 -28.22 -5.89 1.98
N LEU A 209 -28.05 -6.45 3.17
CA LEU A 209 -27.08 -7.51 3.49
C LEU A 209 -27.83 -8.75 3.94
N ASP A 210 -28.22 -9.60 2.99
CA ASP A 210 -28.83 -10.90 3.26
C ASP A 210 -28.63 -11.89 2.09
N ALA A 211 -29.01 -13.15 2.32
CA ALA A 211 -28.84 -14.23 1.35
C ALA A 211 -29.60 -14.03 0.02
N SER A 212 -30.55 -13.10 -0.08
CA SER A 212 -31.28 -12.85 -1.33
C SER A 212 -30.38 -12.24 -2.42
N ARG A 213 -29.33 -11.50 -2.05
CA ARG A 213 -28.29 -11.02 -2.97
C ARG A 213 -27.35 -12.12 -3.47
N THR A 214 -27.34 -13.27 -2.79
CA THR A 214 -26.37 -14.35 -3.04
C THR A 214 -27.00 -15.75 -3.01
N PRO A 215 -27.93 -16.06 -3.94
CA PRO A 215 -28.56 -17.38 -3.96
C PRO A 215 -27.52 -18.50 -4.07
N ARG A 216 -27.59 -19.47 -3.14
CA ARG A 216 -26.63 -20.58 -3.02
C ARG A 216 -26.38 -21.32 -4.34
N ALA A 217 -27.43 -21.54 -5.13
CA ALA A 217 -27.32 -22.24 -6.42
C ALA A 217 -26.42 -21.49 -7.42
N ILE A 218 -26.43 -20.15 -7.39
CA ILE A 218 -25.57 -19.33 -8.27
C ILE A 218 -24.14 -19.35 -7.75
N TYR A 219 -23.94 -19.19 -6.43
CA TYR A 219 -22.62 -19.31 -5.80
C TYR A 219 -21.92 -20.62 -6.16
N ASP A 220 -22.64 -21.75 -6.02
CA ASP A 220 -22.13 -23.08 -6.34
C ASP A 220 -21.84 -23.23 -7.84
N HIS A 221 -22.68 -22.67 -8.71
CA HIS A 221 -22.47 -22.69 -10.17
C HIS A 221 -21.22 -21.91 -10.60
N LEU A 222 -20.99 -20.73 -10.00
CA LEU A 222 -19.79 -19.93 -10.26
C LEU A 222 -18.51 -20.58 -9.74
N GLY A 223 -18.62 -21.47 -8.74
CA GLY A 223 -17.48 -22.19 -8.17
C GLY A 223 -16.49 -21.29 -7.44
N LEU A 224 -16.96 -20.16 -6.87
CA LEU A 224 -16.12 -19.13 -6.23
C LEU A 224 -15.31 -19.67 -5.04
N ALA A 225 -15.83 -20.69 -4.35
CA ALA A 225 -15.12 -21.38 -3.26
C ALA A 225 -13.74 -21.92 -3.67
N ALA A 226 -13.51 -22.19 -4.96
CA ALA A 226 -12.23 -22.68 -5.46
C ALA A 226 -11.13 -21.60 -5.50
N ARG A 227 -11.49 -20.31 -5.43
CA ARG A 227 -10.57 -19.15 -5.34
C ARG A 227 -9.41 -19.23 -6.35
N ARG A 228 -9.71 -19.47 -7.63
CA ARG A 228 -8.68 -19.73 -8.66
C ARG A 228 -7.90 -18.48 -9.04
N SER A 229 -8.40 -17.31 -8.67
CA SER A 229 -7.77 -16.01 -8.87
C SER A 229 -7.98 -15.11 -7.64
N ASN A 230 -7.21 -14.02 -7.53
CA ASN A 230 -7.45 -12.99 -6.50
C ASN A 230 -8.84 -12.37 -6.63
N ARG A 231 -9.35 -12.24 -7.87
CA ARG A 231 -10.71 -11.78 -8.14
C ARG A 231 -11.74 -12.75 -7.56
N ASP A 232 -11.58 -14.04 -7.84
CA ASP A 232 -12.47 -15.08 -7.29
C ASP A 232 -12.44 -15.10 -5.77
N ALA A 233 -11.27 -14.88 -5.15
CA ALA A 233 -11.14 -14.82 -3.69
C ALA A 233 -11.88 -13.63 -3.08
N ARG A 234 -11.84 -12.45 -3.72
CA ARG A 234 -12.62 -11.28 -3.31
C ARG A 234 -14.12 -11.52 -3.49
N SER A 235 -14.51 -12.06 -4.64
CA SER A 235 -15.91 -12.41 -4.90
C SER A 235 -16.42 -13.48 -3.93
N ASP A 236 -15.63 -14.50 -3.61
CA ASP A 236 -15.98 -15.51 -2.61
C ASP A 236 -16.22 -14.90 -1.23
N ALA A 237 -15.34 -14.01 -0.78
CA ALA A 237 -15.50 -13.30 0.48
C ALA A 237 -16.77 -12.43 0.49
N GLU A 238 -16.99 -11.65 -0.58
CA GLU A 238 -18.20 -10.84 -0.72
C GLU A 238 -19.45 -11.71 -0.66
N TRP A 239 -19.51 -12.77 -1.47
CA TRP A 239 -20.67 -13.65 -1.54
C TRP A 239 -20.99 -14.31 -0.21
N ARG A 240 -19.97 -14.78 0.51
CA ARG A 240 -20.16 -15.48 1.80
C ARG A 240 -20.68 -14.54 2.90
N LYS A 241 -20.32 -13.25 2.89
CA LYS A 241 -20.90 -12.28 3.85
C LYS A 241 -22.43 -12.26 3.77
N HIS A 242 -22.98 -12.17 2.57
CA HIS A 242 -24.43 -12.14 2.32
C HIS A 242 -25.06 -13.52 2.54
N LEU A 243 -24.42 -14.59 2.05
CA LEU A 243 -24.97 -15.95 2.08
C LEU A 243 -25.26 -16.44 3.51
N PHE A 244 -24.46 -15.99 4.49
CA PHE A 244 -24.60 -16.35 5.90
C PHE A 244 -25.29 -15.26 6.75
N ALA A 245 -25.87 -14.25 6.10
CA ALA A 245 -26.62 -13.19 6.76
C ALA A 245 -28.14 -13.38 6.55
N ASP A 246 -28.89 -13.29 7.65
CA ASP A 246 -30.37 -13.23 7.64
C ASP A 246 -30.90 -11.79 7.59
N GLY A 247 -29.98 -10.81 7.60
CA GLY A 247 -30.26 -9.39 7.49
C GLY A 247 -30.69 -8.69 8.78
N PHE A 248 -31.06 -7.42 8.63
CA PHE A 248 -31.43 -6.55 9.75
C PHE A 248 -32.86 -6.78 10.24
N ARG A 249 -33.10 -6.51 11.52
CA ARG A 249 -34.41 -6.54 12.17
C ARG A 249 -34.67 -5.22 12.88
N PHE A 250 -35.64 -4.47 12.38
CA PHE A 250 -36.05 -3.21 12.97
C PHE A 250 -36.90 -3.45 14.22
N PRO A 251 -36.58 -2.82 15.37
CA PRO A 251 -37.40 -2.94 16.57
C PRO A 251 -38.74 -2.22 16.39
N SER A 252 -39.75 -2.68 17.13
CA SER A 252 -41.06 -2.02 17.18
C SER A 252 -40.99 -0.64 17.84
N ALA A 253 -40.22 -0.51 18.93
CA ALA A 253 -39.94 0.76 19.57
C ALA A 253 -38.70 1.41 18.94
N ARG A 254 -38.83 2.66 18.47
CA ARG A 254 -37.77 3.36 17.74
C ARG A 254 -37.44 4.72 18.38
N PRO A 255 -36.93 4.72 19.63
CA PRO A 255 -36.42 5.95 20.23
C PRO A 255 -35.24 6.50 19.40
N PRO A 256 -34.88 7.78 19.55
CA PRO A 256 -33.65 8.31 18.95
C PRO A 256 -32.45 7.41 19.28
N ASN A 257 -31.67 7.04 18.26
CA ASN A 257 -30.51 6.15 18.38
C ASN A 257 -30.84 4.72 18.83
N TYR A 258 -31.98 4.16 18.43
CA TYR A 258 -32.28 2.75 18.68
C TYR A 258 -31.23 1.81 18.07
N ALA A 259 -31.03 0.64 18.69
CA ALA A 259 -30.14 -0.39 18.18
C ALA A 259 -30.82 -1.19 17.06
N LEU A 260 -30.13 -1.39 15.94
CA LEU A 260 -30.60 -2.19 14.80
C LEU A 260 -30.00 -3.59 14.87
N ARG A 261 -30.82 -4.58 15.21
CA ARG A 261 -30.38 -5.97 15.34
C ARG A 261 -30.00 -6.55 13.99
N PHE A 262 -28.84 -7.20 13.91
CA PHE A 262 -28.38 -7.93 12.74
C PHE A 262 -28.19 -9.42 13.09
N ILE A 263 -28.69 -10.31 12.23
CA ILE A 263 -28.67 -11.76 12.46
C ILE A 263 -27.80 -12.41 11.38
N ALA A 264 -26.83 -13.22 11.80
CA ALA A 264 -26.00 -13.99 10.89
C ALA A 264 -25.46 -15.26 11.55
N GLY A 265 -25.35 -16.32 10.74
CA GLY A 265 -24.82 -17.62 11.14
C GLY A 265 -23.61 -18.02 10.28
N PRO A 266 -22.45 -17.33 10.42
CA PRO A 266 -21.26 -17.61 9.62
C PRO A 266 -20.73 -19.03 9.83
N ASP A 267 -20.31 -19.67 8.74
CA ASP A 267 -19.75 -21.03 8.75
C ASP A 267 -18.24 -21.08 9.04
N HIS A 268 -17.58 -19.92 9.11
CA HIS A 268 -16.14 -19.81 9.27
C HIS A 268 -15.74 -18.48 9.96
N PRO A 269 -14.71 -18.47 10.84
CA PRO A 269 -14.28 -17.26 11.54
C PRO A 269 -13.94 -16.08 10.63
N ALA A 270 -13.34 -16.35 9.46
CA ALA A 270 -13.05 -15.32 8.47
C ALA A 270 -14.32 -14.64 7.93
N VAL A 271 -15.39 -15.40 7.69
CA VAL A 271 -16.67 -14.84 7.23
C VAL A 271 -17.31 -14.01 8.33
N GLU A 272 -17.25 -14.46 9.58
CA GLU A 272 -17.72 -13.64 10.71
C GLU A 272 -16.92 -12.34 10.86
N HIS A 273 -15.60 -12.41 10.67
CA HIS A 273 -14.75 -11.22 10.65
C HIS A 273 -15.17 -10.25 9.55
N ASP A 274 -15.38 -10.75 8.32
CA ASP A 274 -15.79 -9.93 7.19
C ASP A 274 -17.19 -9.32 7.38
N ILE A 275 -18.12 -10.08 7.96
CA ILE A 275 -19.46 -9.58 8.35
C ILE A 275 -19.31 -8.46 9.38
N ARG A 276 -18.62 -8.69 10.50
CA ARG A 276 -18.48 -7.70 11.57
C ARG A 276 -17.75 -6.44 11.11
N ALA A 277 -16.72 -6.59 10.28
CA ALA A 277 -16.03 -5.46 9.65
C ALA A 277 -16.97 -4.67 8.73
N PHE A 278 -17.87 -5.32 7.99
CA PHE A 278 -18.88 -4.62 7.21
C PHE A 278 -19.91 -3.91 8.09
N LEU A 279 -20.29 -4.48 9.24
CA LEU A 279 -21.17 -3.80 10.21
C LEU A 279 -20.52 -2.54 10.80
N ASP A 280 -19.18 -2.49 10.92
CA ASP A 280 -18.48 -1.24 11.26
C ASP A 280 -18.67 -0.17 10.18
N VAL A 281 -18.69 -0.55 8.89
CA VAL A 281 -18.99 0.37 7.77
C VAL A 281 -20.43 0.87 7.85
N VAL A 282 -21.39 -0.01 8.20
CA VAL A 282 -22.80 0.37 8.41
C VAL A 282 -22.93 1.39 9.56
N ASP A 283 -22.26 1.16 10.69
CA ASP A 283 -22.26 2.10 11.82
C ASP A 283 -21.64 3.45 11.44
N ASP A 284 -20.58 3.43 10.64
CA ASP A 284 -19.96 4.63 10.09
C ASP A 284 -20.91 5.42 9.21
N GLU A 285 -21.63 4.74 8.32
CA GLU A 285 -22.59 5.35 7.42
C GLU A 285 -23.79 5.95 8.20
N LEU A 286 -24.35 5.21 9.16
CA LEU A 286 -25.40 5.69 10.07
C LEU A 286 -24.98 6.97 10.80
N ARG A 287 -23.75 6.98 11.32
CA ARG A 287 -23.18 8.14 12.03
C ARG A 287 -22.99 9.35 11.12
N ARG A 288 -22.59 9.15 9.87
CA ARG A 288 -22.35 10.21 8.89
C ARG A 288 -23.65 10.78 8.30
N CYS A 289 -24.67 9.95 8.11
CA CYS A 289 -25.97 10.37 7.60
C CYS A 289 -26.83 11.12 8.62
N ARG A 290 -26.72 10.79 9.92
CA ARG A 290 -27.55 11.41 10.96
C ARG A 290 -27.46 12.95 11.01
N PRO A 291 -26.27 13.59 11.00
CA PRO A 291 -26.17 15.06 10.95
C PRO A 291 -26.65 15.71 9.64
N VAL A 292 -26.99 14.92 8.61
CA VAL A 292 -27.59 15.42 7.37
C VAL A 292 -29.07 15.75 7.59
N LEU A 293 -29.75 15.02 8.48
CA LEU A 293 -31.17 15.25 8.80
C LEU A 293 -31.42 16.67 9.34
N ASP A 294 -30.46 17.28 10.04
CA ASP A 294 -30.56 18.67 10.51
C ASP A 294 -30.76 19.68 9.36
N ALA A 295 -30.26 19.34 8.16
CA ALA A 295 -30.38 20.14 6.95
C ALA A 295 -31.60 19.77 6.08
N CYS A 296 -32.40 18.79 6.49
CA CYS A 296 -33.68 18.46 5.87
C CYS A 296 -34.76 19.49 6.24
N SER A 297 -35.89 19.40 5.53
CA SER A 297 -37.13 20.10 5.86
C SER A 297 -37.59 19.76 7.28
N SER A 298 -38.37 20.67 7.88
CA SER A 298 -38.86 20.49 9.25
C SER A 298 -39.66 19.20 9.46
N ARG A 299 -40.19 18.61 8.38
CA ARG A 299 -40.89 17.31 8.41
C ARG A 299 -39.96 16.16 8.82
N TRP A 300 -38.66 16.23 8.48
CA TRP A 300 -37.77 15.07 8.57
C TRP A 300 -36.63 15.22 9.58
N ARG A 301 -36.43 16.41 10.17
CA ARG A 301 -35.34 16.67 11.13
C ARG A 301 -35.38 15.79 12.37
N ASP A 302 -36.56 15.32 12.76
CA ASP A 302 -36.79 14.48 13.92
C ASP A 302 -36.92 12.98 13.60
N LEU A 303 -36.64 12.57 12.35
CA LEU A 303 -36.67 11.17 11.96
C LEU A 303 -35.65 10.36 12.77
N ALA A 304 -36.15 9.38 13.52
CA ALA A 304 -35.30 8.49 14.32
C ALA A 304 -34.59 7.48 13.41
N LEU A 305 -33.27 7.65 13.24
CA LEU A 305 -32.39 6.66 12.60
C LEU A 305 -31.70 5.76 13.65
N PRO A 306 -31.30 4.53 13.29
CA PRO A 306 -30.58 3.62 14.19
C PRO A 306 -29.22 4.16 14.62
N GLY A 307 -28.92 4.09 15.92
CA GLY A 307 -27.69 4.63 16.51
C GLY A 307 -26.47 3.75 16.29
N GLU A 308 -26.70 2.43 16.33
CA GLU A 308 -25.68 1.39 16.19
C GLU A 308 -26.32 0.09 15.71
N VAL A 309 -25.52 -0.80 15.15
CA VAL A 309 -25.90 -2.17 14.85
C VAL A 309 -25.70 -3.04 16.09
N ASP A 310 -26.76 -3.72 16.52
CA ASP A 310 -26.70 -4.77 17.53
C ASP A 310 -26.25 -6.09 16.87
N ARG A 311 -25.10 -6.60 17.34
CA ARG A 311 -24.36 -7.75 16.79
C ARG A 311 -24.41 -8.99 17.68
N HIS A 312 -25.31 -9.03 18.67
CA HIS A 312 -25.41 -10.14 19.62
C HIS A 312 -25.76 -11.47 18.92
N ASP A 313 -26.52 -11.43 17.83
CA ASP A 313 -26.94 -12.63 17.08
C ASP A 313 -26.08 -12.89 15.83
N VAL A 314 -24.84 -12.41 15.84
CA VAL A 314 -23.80 -12.86 14.91
C VAL A 314 -23.06 -13.99 15.60
N GLU A 315 -23.50 -15.23 15.35
CA GLU A 315 -23.02 -16.42 16.05
C GLU A 315 -22.59 -17.51 15.04
N GLY A 316 -21.29 -17.76 14.94
CA GLY A 316 -20.76 -18.91 14.21
C GLY A 316 -20.75 -20.21 15.02
N GLN A 317 -20.64 -21.34 14.31
CA GLN A 317 -20.60 -22.66 14.94
C GLN A 317 -19.18 -23.24 15.00
N GLY A 318 -18.82 -23.83 16.14
CA GLY A 318 -17.57 -24.60 16.29
C GLY A 318 -16.32 -23.77 16.56
N TYR A 319 -16.46 -22.48 16.86
CA TYR A 319 -15.36 -21.61 17.28
C TYR A 319 -15.84 -20.51 18.23
N THR A 320 -14.91 -19.89 18.96
CA THR A 320 -15.17 -18.67 19.73
C THR A 320 -14.65 -17.48 18.94
N TYR A 321 -15.55 -16.60 18.51
CA TYR A 321 -15.13 -15.35 17.90
C TYR A 321 -14.56 -14.40 18.96
N GLY A 322 -13.48 -13.70 18.61
CA GLY A 322 -12.86 -12.70 19.46
C GLY A 322 -11.73 -12.01 18.71
N ALA A 323 -11.22 -10.92 19.28
CA ALA A 323 -10.07 -10.18 18.73
C ALA A 323 -8.74 -10.92 18.97
N PHE A 324 -8.68 -12.22 18.66
CA PHE A 324 -7.47 -13.03 18.76
C PHE A 324 -6.58 -12.73 17.55
N ARG A 325 -5.68 -11.76 17.71
CA ARG A 325 -4.68 -11.39 16.70
C ARG A 325 -3.29 -11.47 17.31
N PHE A 326 -2.29 -11.71 16.46
CA PHE A 326 -0.92 -11.44 16.87
C PHE A 326 -0.77 -9.93 17.09
N GLU A 327 -0.47 -9.55 18.33
CA GLU A 327 -0.10 -8.19 18.65
C GLU A 327 1.42 -8.14 18.77
N LEU A 328 2.02 -7.12 18.15
CA LEU A 328 3.44 -6.87 18.25
C LEU A 328 3.65 -5.94 19.45
N ASP A 329 4.32 -6.45 20.49
CA ASP A 329 4.79 -5.62 21.59
C ASP A 329 5.94 -4.74 21.06
N ARG A 330 5.71 -3.43 20.98
CA ARG A 330 6.70 -2.45 20.51
C ARG A 330 7.98 -2.51 21.34
N ALA A 331 7.88 -2.63 22.67
CA ALA A 331 9.04 -2.69 23.54
C ALA A 331 9.83 -3.97 23.27
N ALA A 332 9.16 -5.12 23.15
CA ALA A 332 9.82 -6.39 22.82
C ALA A 332 10.43 -6.40 21.40
N VAL A 333 9.77 -5.78 20.41
CA VAL A 333 10.30 -5.65 19.04
C VAL A 333 11.53 -4.75 19.01
N LEU A 334 11.47 -3.60 19.69
CA LEU A 334 12.64 -2.75 19.85
C LEU A 334 13.75 -3.51 20.59
N GLU A 335 13.47 -4.23 21.67
CA GLU A 335 14.46 -5.07 22.36
C GLU A 335 15.04 -6.18 21.48
N LEU A 336 14.24 -6.82 20.63
CA LEU A 336 14.73 -7.80 19.65
C LEU A 336 15.67 -7.18 18.61
N PHE A 337 15.40 -5.94 18.19
CA PHE A 337 16.29 -5.17 17.31
C PHE A 337 17.53 -4.64 18.05
N MET A 338 17.41 -4.32 19.33
CA MET A 338 18.46 -3.73 20.17
C MET A 338 19.35 -4.77 20.89
N GLY A 339 18.89 -6.01 21.04
CA GLY A 339 19.62 -7.07 21.74
C GLY A 339 20.70 -7.70 20.88
N GLU A 340 21.60 -8.46 21.52
CA GLU A 340 22.78 -9.15 20.92
C GLU A 340 22.45 -10.22 19.84
N ARG A 341 21.26 -10.21 19.23
CA ARG A 341 20.79 -11.30 18.36
C ARG A 341 20.48 -10.93 16.91
N LEU A 342 20.32 -9.64 16.56
CA LEU A 342 20.02 -9.24 15.18
C LEU A 342 21.09 -8.35 14.52
N TYR A 343 21.74 -7.47 15.30
CA TYR A 343 22.82 -6.63 14.83
C TYR A 343 24.03 -6.76 15.76
N ASP A 344 25.12 -7.30 15.24
CA ASP A 344 26.40 -7.38 15.95
C ASP A 344 27.04 -5.99 16.17
N ASP A 345 26.51 -4.95 15.52
CA ASP A 345 27.06 -3.59 15.51
C ASP A 345 25.96 -2.54 15.83
N PRO A 346 25.98 -1.88 17.00
CA PRO A 346 24.93 -0.95 17.42
C PRO A 346 24.85 0.33 16.57
N TYR A 347 25.87 0.56 15.72
CA TYR A 347 25.96 1.71 14.83
C TYR A 347 25.32 1.47 13.46
N VAL A 348 24.67 0.32 13.27
CA VAL A 348 24.00 -0.05 12.02
C VAL A 348 22.97 0.98 11.56
N PHE A 349 22.40 1.77 12.48
CA PHE A 349 21.46 2.82 12.12
C PHE A 349 22.05 3.86 11.16
N VAL A 350 23.36 4.15 11.27
CA VAL A 350 24.04 5.07 10.34
C VAL A 350 24.04 4.47 8.93
N ARG A 351 24.27 3.17 8.80
CA ARG A 351 24.20 2.45 7.52
C ARG A 351 22.80 2.54 6.92
N GLU A 352 21.76 2.28 7.71
CA GLU A 352 20.36 2.32 7.24
C GLU A 352 19.95 3.74 6.80
N LEU A 353 20.33 4.77 7.58
CA LEU A 353 20.09 6.16 7.21
C LEU A 353 20.82 6.55 5.92
N LEU A 354 22.08 6.14 5.77
CA LEU A 354 22.86 6.38 4.55
C LEU A 354 22.24 5.69 3.34
N GLN A 355 21.80 4.43 3.47
CA GLN A 355 21.14 3.70 2.38
C GLN A 355 19.86 4.44 1.93
N ASN A 356 19.02 4.86 2.88
CA ASN A 356 17.80 5.61 2.57
C ASN A 356 18.11 6.97 1.91
N ALA A 357 19.11 7.70 2.42
CA ALA A 357 19.55 8.97 1.86
C ALA A 357 20.09 8.81 0.42
N ILE A 358 20.91 7.79 0.17
CA ILE A 358 21.46 7.46 -1.16
C ILE A 358 20.35 7.08 -2.12
N ASP A 359 19.42 6.22 -1.71
CA ASP A 359 18.29 5.81 -2.54
C ASP A 359 17.37 7.00 -2.86
N ALA A 360 17.14 7.91 -1.91
CA ALA A 360 16.36 9.13 -2.14
C ALA A 360 17.02 10.07 -3.16
N VAL A 361 18.35 10.22 -3.13
CA VAL A 361 19.10 11.02 -4.12
C VAL A 361 19.07 10.36 -5.50
N ARG A 362 19.34 9.06 -5.57
CA ARG A 362 19.27 8.29 -6.83
C ARG A 362 17.87 8.35 -7.44
N LEU A 363 16.85 8.28 -6.61
CA LEU A 363 15.46 8.37 -7.06
C LEU A 363 15.16 9.76 -7.61
N ARG A 364 15.61 10.83 -6.93
CA ARG A 364 15.50 12.20 -7.44
C ARG A 364 16.17 12.35 -8.80
N GLN A 365 17.36 11.78 -8.98
CA GLN A 365 18.08 11.79 -10.26
C GLN A 365 17.34 11.01 -11.37
N ALA A 366 16.53 10.02 -11.01
CA ALA A 366 15.74 9.23 -11.96
C ALA A 366 14.43 9.94 -12.37
N LEU A 367 13.77 10.62 -11.42
CA LEU A 367 12.47 11.26 -11.60
C LEU A 367 12.58 12.72 -12.10
N ASP A 368 13.48 13.49 -11.50
CA ASP A 368 13.60 14.92 -11.76
C ASP A 368 14.60 15.19 -12.89
N ASN A 369 14.35 16.25 -13.67
CA ASN A 369 15.34 16.79 -14.60
C ASN A 369 16.39 17.62 -13.85
N VAL A 370 17.20 16.94 -13.04
CA VAL A 370 18.30 17.57 -12.28
C VAL A 370 19.34 18.11 -13.27
N PRO A 371 19.65 19.42 -13.29
CA PRO A 371 20.67 19.97 -14.16
C PRO A 371 22.02 19.29 -13.90
N ALA A 372 22.81 19.02 -14.95
CA ALA A 372 24.12 18.37 -14.80
C ALA A 372 25.12 19.16 -13.91
N SER A 373 24.84 20.46 -13.68
CA SER A 373 25.58 21.32 -12.75
C SER A 373 25.26 21.05 -11.28
N GLU A 374 24.08 20.52 -10.96
CA GLU A 374 23.68 20.16 -9.61
C GLU A 374 24.16 18.73 -9.32
N LYS A 375 24.93 18.56 -8.24
CA LYS A 375 25.41 17.27 -7.77
C LYS A 375 24.73 16.98 -6.43
N PRO A 376 23.46 16.54 -6.43
CA PRO A 376 22.78 16.20 -5.20
C PRO A 376 23.54 15.06 -4.53
N GLY A 377 23.63 15.12 -3.20
CA GLY A 377 24.41 14.17 -2.44
C GLY A 377 23.88 14.01 -1.02
N VAL A 378 24.71 13.41 -0.18
CA VAL A 378 24.42 13.16 1.22
C VAL A 378 25.51 13.80 2.09
N ALA A 379 25.10 14.49 3.14
CA ALA A 379 26.00 15.07 4.13
C ALA A 379 25.70 14.49 5.51
N VAL A 380 26.70 13.89 6.13
CA VAL A 380 26.66 13.41 7.50
C VAL A 380 27.43 14.38 8.38
N THR A 381 26.86 14.75 9.51
CA THR A 381 27.52 15.60 10.51
C THR A 381 27.30 15.00 11.89
N ALA A 382 28.35 15.00 12.71
CA ALA A 382 28.27 14.58 14.11
C ALA A 382 28.85 15.68 15.02
N TRP A 383 28.17 16.01 16.11
CA TRP A 383 28.59 17.06 17.04
C TRP A 383 27.96 16.87 18.42
N GLU A 384 28.61 17.40 19.46
CA GLU A 384 28.00 17.52 20.79
C GLU A 384 27.24 18.84 20.93
N ASP A 385 26.02 18.79 21.47
CA ASP A 385 25.24 19.99 21.75
C ASP A 385 25.67 20.67 23.06
N GLY A 386 25.03 21.81 23.38
CA GLY A 386 25.35 22.59 24.58
C GLY A 386 25.06 21.87 25.91
N ASP A 387 24.27 20.79 25.86
CA ASP A 387 23.91 19.96 27.01
C ASP A 387 24.81 18.70 27.10
N GLY A 388 25.78 18.55 26.17
CA GLY A 388 26.73 17.45 26.14
C GLY A 388 26.22 16.18 25.45
N PHE A 389 25.08 16.23 24.76
CA PHE A 389 24.58 15.09 23.98
C PHE A 389 25.21 15.07 22.60
N LEU A 390 25.68 13.90 22.17
CA LEU A 390 26.13 13.68 20.81
C LEU A 390 24.93 13.54 19.87
N TRP A 391 24.96 14.29 18.77
CA TRP A 391 24.01 14.22 17.68
C TRP A 391 24.69 13.74 16.40
N VAL A 392 23.97 12.96 15.61
CA VAL A 392 24.32 12.59 14.23
C VAL A 392 23.20 13.04 13.32
N ARG A 393 23.51 13.86 12.32
CA ARG A 393 22.56 14.33 11.32
C ARG A 393 22.97 13.87 9.93
N VAL A 394 22.02 13.28 9.21
CA VAL A 394 22.12 12.93 7.79
C VAL A 394 21.20 13.86 7.01
N ASP A 395 21.77 14.66 6.12
CA ASP A 395 21.05 15.50 5.17
C ASP A 395 21.22 14.92 3.76
N ASP A 396 20.12 14.63 3.08
CA ASP A 396 20.11 14.32 1.65
C ASP A 396 19.47 15.44 0.84
N ASP A 397 19.93 15.61 -0.40
CA ASP A 397 19.27 16.41 -1.42
C ASP A 397 18.38 15.52 -2.32
N GLY A 398 17.74 14.49 -1.75
CA GLY A 398 16.92 13.51 -2.46
C GLY A 398 15.49 13.96 -2.72
N VAL A 399 14.61 13.02 -3.07
CA VAL A 399 13.22 13.31 -3.50
C VAL A 399 12.34 13.93 -2.40
N GLY A 400 12.68 13.70 -1.13
CA GLY A 400 11.86 14.13 0.02
C GLY A 400 10.58 13.32 0.17
N MET A 401 9.77 13.65 1.17
CA MET A 401 8.50 12.97 1.47
C MET A 401 7.38 13.99 1.67
N ASP A 402 6.18 13.63 1.24
CA ASP A 402 4.92 14.27 1.62
C ASP A 402 4.26 13.51 2.79
N GLU A 403 3.12 14.00 3.27
CA GLU A 403 2.43 13.42 4.43
C GLU A 403 2.00 11.97 4.15
N HIS A 404 1.50 11.71 2.94
CA HIS A 404 1.14 10.36 2.50
C HIS A 404 2.34 9.40 2.58
N THR A 405 3.47 9.79 1.99
CA THR A 405 4.69 8.97 1.96
C THR A 405 5.22 8.70 3.37
N LEU A 406 5.17 9.73 4.23
CA LEU A 406 5.60 9.63 5.62
C LEU A 406 4.73 8.64 6.41
N LEU A 407 3.40 8.73 6.30
CA LEU A 407 2.45 7.91 7.04
C LEU A 407 2.35 6.47 6.51
N GLU A 408 2.37 6.28 5.18
CA GLU A 408 2.15 4.96 4.57
C GLU A 408 3.41 4.11 4.44
N TYR A 409 4.59 4.73 4.32
CA TYR A 409 5.84 4.02 4.07
C TYR A 409 6.91 4.28 5.15
N PHE A 410 7.16 5.53 5.56
CA PHE A 410 8.27 5.81 6.49
C PHE A 410 7.97 5.34 7.93
N LEU A 411 6.75 5.58 8.42
CA LEU A 411 6.33 5.21 9.78
C LEU A 411 5.78 3.78 9.89
N ARG A 412 5.52 3.11 8.77
CA ARG A 412 5.00 1.73 8.77
C ARG A 412 6.10 0.70 8.59
N VAL A 413 6.33 -0.04 9.66
CA VAL A 413 7.28 -1.16 9.70
C VAL A 413 6.97 -2.17 8.60
N GLY A 414 7.99 -2.54 7.82
CA GLY A 414 7.88 -3.58 6.78
C GLY A 414 7.30 -3.11 5.45
N ARG A 415 6.99 -1.81 5.29
CA ARG A 415 6.64 -1.21 4.00
C ARG A 415 7.81 -0.37 3.47
N SER A 416 7.99 -0.38 2.17
CA SER A 416 8.99 0.43 1.48
C SER A 416 8.36 1.06 0.24
N TYR A 417 8.47 2.37 0.14
CA TYR A 417 8.03 3.12 -1.05
C TYR A 417 8.67 2.58 -2.33
N TYR A 418 9.92 2.11 -2.24
CA TYR A 418 10.69 1.64 -3.39
C TYR A 418 10.14 0.38 -4.07
N ASN A 419 9.28 -0.39 -3.38
CA ASN A 419 8.64 -1.59 -3.93
C ASN A 419 7.15 -1.37 -4.27
N SER A 420 6.65 -0.14 -4.12
CA SER A 420 5.24 0.18 -4.33
C SER A 420 4.84 0.12 -5.81
N ALA A 421 3.54 -0.08 -6.08
CA ALA A 421 2.99 0.13 -7.42
C ALA A 421 3.04 1.62 -7.81
N GLU A 422 2.96 2.51 -6.82
CA GLU A 422 3.05 3.97 -6.98
C GLU A 422 4.35 4.41 -7.63
N LEU A 423 5.51 4.05 -7.05
CA LEU A 423 6.81 4.42 -7.63
C LEU A 423 6.99 3.87 -9.05
N ARG A 424 6.61 2.61 -9.27
CA ARG A 424 6.69 1.99 -10.60
C ARG A 424 5.84 2.75 -11.62
N ALA A 425 4.64 3.18 -11.24
CA ALA A 425 3.79 4.00 -12.09
C ALA A 425 4.42 5.37 -12.37
N ASP A 426 5.05 6.02 -11.40
CA ASP A 426 5.72 7.30 -11.60
C ASP A 426 6.94 7.21 -12.52
N LEU A 427 7.81 6.21 -12.33
CA LEU A 427 8.94 5.95 -13.23
C LEU A 427 8.46 5.69 -14.67
N ALA A 428 7.41 4.89 -14.80
CA ALA A 428 6.79 4.57 -16.07
C ALA A 428 6.25 5.80 -16.80
N ARG A 429 5.58 6.72 -16.08
CA ARG A 429 5.08 8.00 -16.62
C ARG A 429 6.22 8.91 -17.08
N GLY A 430 7.35 8.90 -16.36
CA GLY A 430 8.59 9.59 -16.74
C GLY A 430 9.34 8.96 -17.92
N GLY A 431 8.82 7.89 -18.52
CA GLY A 431 9.46 7.18 -19.63
C GLY A 431 10.71 6.39 -19.22
N ARG A 432 10.84 6.04 -17.93
CA ARG A 432 11.94 5.21 -17.41
C ARG A 432 11.46 3.76 -17.24
N PRO A 433 12.22 2.75 -17.69
CA PRO A 433 11.90 1.35 -17.40
C PRO A 433 12.08 1.02 -15.91
N ASP A 434 11.27 0.11 -15.38
CA ASP A 434 11.29 -0.33 -13.97
C ASP A 434 12.66 -0.88 -13.52
N ALA A 435 13.48 -1.35 -14.47
CA ALA A 435 14.83 -1.86 -14.22
C ALA A 435 15.86 -0.76 -13.88
N ASP A 436 15.53 0.52 -14.08
CA ASP A 436 16.49 1.63 -13.90
C ASP A 436 16.72 2.00 -12.44
N PHE A 437 15.82 1.61 -11.54
CA PHE A 437 15.95 1.93 -10.12
C PHE A 437 15.73 0.69 -9.24
N VAL A 438 16.83 0.17 -8.70
CA VAL A 438 16.83 -0.83 -7.64
C VAL A 438 17.34 -0.17 -6.37
N ALA A 439 16.46 -0.04 -5.38
CA ALA A 439 16.81 0.47 -4.05
C ALA A 439 17.74 -0.51 -3.31
N ILE A 440 18.65 0.06 -2.54
CA ILE A 440 19.50 -0.67 -1.61
C ILE A 440 18.68 -1.05 -0.36
N SER A 441 17.82 -0.13 0.10
CA SER A 441 16.93 -0.32 1.25
C SER A 441 15.77 -1.27 0.93
N ARG A 442 15.60 -2.33 1.73
CA ARG A 442 14.64 -3.42 1.45
C ARG A 442 13.59 -3.68 2.54
N PHE A 443 13.92 -3.44 3.81
CA PHE A 443 13.15 -3.97 4.93
C PHE A 443 12.17 -2.99 5.58
N GLY A 444 12.28 -1.68 5.31
CA GLY A 444 11.34 -0.69 5.87
C GLY A 444 11.39 -0.56 7.39
N ILE A 445 12.56 -0.75 8.01
CA ILE A 445 12.80 -0.62 9.47
C ILE A 445 13.75 0.54 9.81
N GLY A 446 14.13 1.36 8.83
CA GLY A 446 15.23 2.31 8.93
C GLY A 446 15.12 3.30 10.10
N VAL A 447 13.94 3.92 10.32
CA VAL A 447 13.76 4.87 11.43
C VAL A 447 13.80 4.20 12.81
N LEU A 448 13.34 2.94 12.92
CA LEU A 448 13.41 2.20 14.18
C LEU A 448 14.84 1.84 14.55
N SER A 449 15.70 1.59 13.56
CA SER A 449 17.12 1.33 13.81
C SER A 449 17.81 2.49 14.53
N CYS A 450 17.37 3.74 14.33
CA CYS A 450 17.91 4.91 15.05
C CYS A 450 17.75 4.77 16.57
N PHE A 451 16.70 4.10 17.03
CA PHE A 451 16.46 3.88 18.45
C PHE A 451 17.35 2.79 19.06
N ILE A 452 18.18 2.10 18.28
CA ILE A 452 19.22 1.20 18.80
C ILE A 452 20.26 1.98 19.62
N ALA A 453 20.76 3.08 19.06
CA ALA A 453 21.78 3.92 19.70
C ALA A 453 21.23 5.24 20.24
N GLY A 454 20.09 5.72 19.75
CA GLY A 454 19.54 7.02 20.10
C GLY A 454 18.24 6.98 20.89
N ASP A 455 17.96 8.06 21.62
CA ASP A 455 16.73 8.23 22.39
C ASP A 455 15.74 9.21 21.72
N ARG A 456 16.22 10.01 20.77
CA ARG A 456 15.44 11.03 20.07
C ARG A 456 15.82 11.15 18.60
N VAL A 457 14.81 11.30 17.75
CA VAL A 457 14.96 11.51 16.31
C VAL A 457 14.16 12.73 15.88
N GLU A 458 14.81 13.67 15.20
CA GLU A 458 14.19 14.84 14.59
C GLU A 458 14.31 14.73 13.07
N LEU A 459 13.22 14.98 12.35
CA LEU A 459 13.17 14.88 10.89
C LEU A 459 12.62 16.17 10.27
N ALA A 460 13.25 16.60 9.17
CA ALA A 460 12.76 17.64 8.28
C ALA A 460 12.69 17.07 6.87
N THR A 461 11.60 17.26 6.14
CA THR A 461 11.54 16.82 4.75
C THR A 461 10.71 17.76 3.90
N LEU A 462 11.04 17.84 2.62
CA LEU A 462 10.32 18.61 1.62
C LEU A 462 10.38 17.87 0.29
N ARG A 463 9.22 17.56 -0.28
CA ARG A 463 9.10 16.89 -1.58
C ARG A 463 8.91 17.89 -2.71
N GLN A 464 9.54 17.62 -3.84
CA GLN A 464 9.19 18.25 -5.11
C GLN A 464 8.12 17.40 -5.79
N LEU A 465 7.02 18.04 -6.16
CA LEU A 465 5.90 17.39 -6.82
C LEU A 465 6.22 17.13 -8.30
N PRO A 466 5.52 16.19 -8.97
CA PRO A 466 5.78 15.84 -10.37
C PRO A 466 5.68 17.02 -11.36
N ASP A 467 4.91 18.06 -11.02
CA ASP A 467 4.78 19.29 -11.80
C ASP A 467 5.95 20.28 -11.60
N GLY A 468 6.93 19.92 -10.77
CA GLY A 468 8.11 20.71 -10.43
C GLY A 468 7.89 21.69 -9.28
N SER A 469 6.67 21.84 -8.76
CA SER A 469 6.38 22.67 -7.59
C SER A 469 6.87 22.02 -6.29
N LEU A 470 7.02 22.80 -5.22
CA LEU A 470 7.36 22.28 -3.89
C LEU A 470 6.08 21.99 -3.11
N GLY A 471 6.01 20.81 -2.51
CA GLY A 471 4.93 20.44 -1.60
C GLY A 471 5.03 21.13 -0.24
N ASP A 472 4.21 20.68 0.70
CA ASP A 472 4.25 21.20 2.07
C ASP A 472 5.46 20.63 2.84
N PRO A 473 6.26 21.49 3.51
CA PRO A 473 7.38 21.01 4.31
C PRO A 473 6.89 20.40 5.62
N LEU A 474 7.50 19.29 6.01
CA LEU A 474 7.12 18.54 7.20
C LEU A 474 8.24 18.55 8.25
N ARG A 475 7.83 18.67 9.52
CA ARG A 475 8.69 18.54 10.71
C ARG A 475 8.14 17.43 11.60
N LEU A 476 8.92 16.39 11.84
CA LEU A 476 8.53 15.26 12.67
C LEU A 476 9.51 15.09 13.83
N SER A 477 9.00 14.94 15.05
CA SER A 477 9.78 14.64 16.26
C SER A 477 9.35 13.29 16.84
N LEU A 478 10.32 12.42 17.14
CA LEU A 478 10.10 11.10 17.71
C LEU A 478 10.98 10.93 18.96
N ALA A 479 10.40 10.42 20.04
CA ALA A 479 11.10 10.00 21.24
C ALA A 479 10.92 8.49 21.45
N ARG A 480 11.93 7.82 22.01
CA ARG A 480 11.92 6.35 22.20
C ARG A 480 10.77 5.92 23.11
N ASP A 481 10.57 6.65 24.21
CA ASP A 481 9.65 6.38 25.30
C ASP A 481 8.22 6.88 25.07
N GLU A 482 7.97 7.61 23.98
CA GLU A 482 6.63 8.07 23.61
C GLU A 482 5.95 7.08 22.64
N GLU A 483 4.65 6.88 22.81
CA GLU A 483 3.80 6.08 21.92
C GLU A 483 3.29 6.85 20.70
N PHE A 484 3.46 8.18 20.70
CA PHE A 484 3.01 9.07 19.64
C PHE A 484 4.19 9.84 19.04
N PHE A 485 4.01 10.32 17.82
CA PHE A 485 4.96 11.21 17.15
C PHE A 485 4.31 12.56 16.90
N VAL A 486 5.12 13.62 16.84
CA VAL A 486 4.61 14.97 16.64
C VAL A 486 4.96 15.45 15.23
N LEU A 487 3.98 15.40 14.34
CA LEU A 487 4.06 15.97 12.99
C LEU A 487 3.59 17.44 13.03
N ARG A 488 4.36 18.33 12.41
CA ARG A 488 4.00 19.74 12.20
C ARG A 488 4.18 20.11 10.75
N GLN A 489 3.23 20.90 10.26
CA GLN A 489 3.22 21.51 8.93
C GLN A 489 2.66 22.93 9.02
N ARG A 490 2.66 23.68 7.91
CA ARG A 490 2.08 25.03 7.90
C ARG A 490 0.56 24.94 8.18
N PRO A 491 -0.02 25.87 8.96
CA PRO A 491 0.54 27.14 9.45
C PRO A 491 1.32 27.04 10.79
N ASP A 492 1.45 25.86 11.38
CA ASP A 492 2.11 25.68 12.66
C ASP A 492 3.62 25.96 12.57
N ARG A 493 4.19 26.49 13.65
CA ARG A 493 5.64 26.74 13.72
C ARG A 493 6.39 25.42 13.98
N PRO A 494 7.48 25.13 13.26
CA PRO A 494 8.25 23.92 13.49
C PRO A 494 9.06 24.04 14.78
N THR A 495 9.35 22.90 15.40
CA THR A 495 10.42 22.82 16.40
C THR A 495 11.78 23.06 15.74
N PRO A 496 12.74 23.68 16.44
CA PRO A 496 14.06 23.90 15.88
C PRO A 496 14.78 22.59 15.57
N MET A 497 15.31 22.45 14.35
CA MET A 497 16.09 21.28 13.95
C MET A 497 17.51 21.36 14.51
N PRO A 498 18.02 20.29 15.13
CA PRO A 498 19.41 20.18 15.55
C PRO A 498 20.38 20.35 14.37
N ARG A 499 21.46 21.09 14.57
CA ARG A 499 22.58 21.23 13.61
C ARG A 499 23.88 21.53 14.36
N ALA A 500 25.01 21.28 13.72
CA ALA A 500 26.32 21.66 14.24
C ALA A 500 26.43 23.19 14.44
N GLY A 501 26.91 23.61 15.62
CA GLY A 501 27.02 25.02 16.03
C GLY A 501 26.09 25.39 17.19
N ARG A 502 26.07 26.68 17.58
CA ARG A 502 25.25 27.16 18.72
C ARG A 502 23.78 27.40 18.37
N ASP A 503 23.47 27.66 17.10
CA ASP A 503 22.12 27.99 16.66
C ASP A 503 21.41 26.77 16.07
N LYS A 504 20.16 26.54 16.47
CA LYS A 504 19.26 25.56 15.84
C LYS A 504 18.58 26.16 14.61
N GLU A 505 18.22 25.33 13.63
CA GLU A 505 17.48 25.79 12.44
C GLU A 505 15.99 25.94 12.80
N THR A 506 15.49 27.18 12.84
CA THR A 506 14.15 27.51 13.39
C THR A 506 13.02 27.47 12.36
N GLY A 507 13.33 27.27 11.09
CA GLY A 507 12.38 27.23 9.98
C GLY A 507 12.05 25.81 9.53
N TYR A 508 11.09 25.74 8.60
CA TYR A 508 10.90 24.56 7.77
C TYR A 508 12.01 24.47 6.73
N ARG A 509 12.30 23.24 6.29
CA ARG A 509 13.22 22.97 5.19
C ARG A 509 12.72 23.70 3.93
N THR A 510 13.66 24.29 3.17
CA THR A 510 13.35 25.09 1.97
C THR A 510 13.85 24.48 0.67
N ARG A 511 14.63 23.40 0.75
CA ARG A 511 15.16 22.65 -0.41
C ARG A 511 14.63 21.23 -0.37
N THR A 512 14.42 20.64 -1.54
CA THR A 512 13.98 19.24 -1.65
C THR A 512 14.93 18.28 -0.92
N GLY A 513 14.39 17.18 -0.40
CA GLY A 513 15.14 16.14 0.31
C GLY A 513 14.80 16.06 1.79
N THR A 514 15.58 15.27 2.53
CA THR A 514 15.31 14.96 3.93
C THR A 514 16.53 15.26 4.83
N SER A 515 16.26 15.63 6.08
CA SER A 515 17.22 15.78 7.16
C SER A 515 16.75 14.90 8.31
N ILE A 516 17.59 13.99 8.81
CA ILE A 516 17.31 13.18 10.00
C ILE A 516 18.44 13.40 11.00
N ALA A 517 18.11 13.89 12.20
CA ALA A 517 19.05 14.07 13.30
C ALA A 517 18.69 13.11 14.44
N VAL A 518 19.65 12.30 14.86
CA VAL A 518 19.53 11.31 15.93
C VAL A 518 20.38 11.78 17.11
N ARG A 519 19.79 11.87 18.30
CA ARG A 519 20.52 12.08 19.55
C ARG A 519 20.95 10.74 20.10
N ILE A 520 22.26 10.56 20.31
CA ILE A 520 22.82 9.33 20.86
C ILE A 520 22.52 9.28 22.36
N ASP A 521 22.08 8.11 22.81
CA ASP A 521 21.83 7.80 24.21
C ASP A 521 23.14 7.33 24.86
N PRO A 522 23.77 8.14 25.73
CA PRO A 522 25.05 7.80 26.35
C PRO A 522 24.96 6.58 27.28
N THR A 523 23.76 6.16 27.67
CA THR A 523 23.56 4.94 28.48
C THR A 523 23.64 3.66 27.64
N LYS A 524 23.52 3.78 26.32
CA LYS A 524 23.52 2.65 25.38
C LYS A 524 24.84 2.54 24.64
N VAL A 525 25.38 3.67 24.21
CA VAL A 525 26.54 3.73 23.33
C VAL A 525 27.42 4.88 23.75
N ASP A 526 28.69 4.58 24.02
CA ASP A 526 29.74 5.57 24.25
C ASP A 526 30.59 5.66 22.97
N VAL A 527 30.47 6.79 22.27
CA VAL A 527 31.14 7.02 20.98
C VAL A 527 31.44 8.49 20.81
N THR A 528 32.56 8.78 20.16
CA THR A 528 32.92 10.13 19.74
C THR A 528 32.49 10.41 18.29
N ALA A 529 32.44 11.69 17.91
CA ALA A 529 32.15 12.08 16.53
C ALA A 529 33.17 11.51 15.52
N ASP A 530 34.45 11.41 15.91
CA ASP A 530 35.52 10.87 15.05
C ASP A 530 35.39 9.35 14.88
N GLU A 531 35.03 8.62 15.93
CA GLU A 531 34.77 7.18 15.84
C GLU A 531 33.55 6.88 14.95
N LEU A 532 32.49 7.69 15.02
CA LEU A 532 31.36 7.58 14.10
C LEU A 532 31.76 7.86 12.65
N ALA A 533 32.71 8.78 12.42
CA ALA A 533 33.24 9.05 11.09
C ALA A 533 33.94 7.81 10.51
N ASP A 534 34.84 7.19 11.28
CA ASP A 534 35.55 5.96 10.86
C ASP A 534 34.57 4.81 10.59
N ARG A 535 33.55 4.64 11.45
CA ARG A 535 32.48 3.64 11.25
C ARG A 535 31.67 3.91 9.98
N THR A 536 31.31 5.17 9.74
CA THR A 536 30.61 5.59 8.52
C THR A 536 31.40 5.21 7.28
N ASP A 537 32.71 5.48 7.27
CA ASP A 537 33.57 5.08 6.17
C ASP A 537 33.56 3.55 6.01
N ARG A 538 33.64 2.74 7.07
CA ARG A 538 33.59 1.27 6.94
C ARG A 538 32.32 0.74 6.26
N TYR A 539 31.17 1.37 6.48
CA TYR A 539 29.92 0.99 5.80
C TYR A 539 29.82 1.50 4.36
N LEU A 540 30.56 2.55 4.03
CA LEU A 540 30.43 3.27 2.78
C LEU A 540 31.68 3.05 1.91
N ARG A 541 31.53 2.31 0.81
CA ARG A 541 32.60 2.07 -0.16
C ARG A 541 32.07 2.32 -1.57
N TRP A 542 32.62 3.33 -2.26
CA TRP A 542 32.20 3.78 -3.59
C TRP A 542 30.69 4.05 -3.71
N PRO A 543 30.16 5.04 -2.95
CA PRO A 543 28.75 5.37 -3.06
C PRO A 543 28.41 5.88 -4.48
N PRO A 544 27.22 5.53 -5.00
CA PRO A 544 26.77 5.97 -6.33
C PRO A 544 26.44 7.47 -6.40
N VAL A 545 26.38 8.14 -5.26
CA VAL A 545 26.17 9.59 -5.12
C VAL A 545 27.25 10.17 -4.20
N PRO A 546 27.62 11.45 -4.31
CA PRO A 546 28.59 12.07 -3.42
C PRO A 546 28.12 12.01 -1.97
N VAL A 547 28.99 11.56 -1.06
CA VAL A 547 28.75 11.57 0.38
C VAL A 547 29.87 12.31 1.09
N THR A 548 29.52 13.13 2.06
CA THR A 548 30.49 13.84 2.91
C THR A 548 30.24 13.55 4.39
N PHE A 549 31.30 13.52 5.19
CA PHE A 549 31.26 13.49 6.64
C PHE A 549 31.95 14.72 7.19
N SER A 550 31.23 15.57 7.93
CA SER A 550 31.72 16.84 8.47
C SER A 550 32.45 17.70 7.42
N GLY A 551 31.94 17.71 6.19
CA GLY A 551 32.48 18.47 5.06
C GLY A 551 33.63 17.80 4.29
N ARG A 552 34.10 16.62 4.70
CA ARG A 552 35.13 15.84 3.99
C ARG A 552 34.48 14.74 3.15
N PRO A 553 34.97 14.43 1.93
CA PRO A 553 34.48 13.29 1.16
C PRO A 553 34.60 11.99 1.96
N ALA A 554 33.54 11.19 1.98
CA ALA A 554 33.46 9.93 2.70
C ALA A 554 33.28 8.74 1.74
N GLY A 555 33.75 7.56 2.13
CA GLY A 555 33.57 6.31 1.39
C GLY A 555 34.24 6.24 0.01
N THR A 556 35.13 7.17 -0.32
CA THR A 556 36.00 7.14 -1.49
C THR A 556 37.42 6.84 -1.00
N PRO A 557 37.80 5.57 -0.79
CA PRO A 557 39.20 5.27 -0.44
C PRO A 557 40.13 5.83 -1.52
N PRO A 558 41.37 6.21 -1.18
CA PRO A 558 42.37 6.50 -2.21
C PRO A 558 42.39 5.31 -3.17
N VAL A 559 42.15 5.57 -4.44
CA VAL A 559 42.33 4.56 -5.48
C VAL A 559 43.83 4.33 -5.52
N ASP A 560 44.33 3.27 -4.89
CA ASP A 560 45.50 2.61 -5.45
C ASP A 560 45.09 2.29 -6.88
N ASP A 561 45.78 2.90 -7.84
CA ASP A 561 45.46 2.87 -9.27
C ASP A 561 45.00 1.46 -9.71
N LEU A 562 43.67 1.24 -9.79
CA LEU A 562 43.09 -0.06 -10.17
C LEU A 562 43.34 -0.37 -11.65
N ASP A 563 44.00 0.54 -12.38
CA ASP A 563 44.54 0.30 -13.71
C ASP A 563 45.91 -0.41 -13.64
N ARG A 564 46.44 -0.69 -12.43
CA ARG A 564 47.64 -1.49 -12.18
C ARG A 564 47.41 -2.59 -11.14
N PRO A 565 48.10 -3.74 -11.27
CA PRO A 565 48.11 -4.78 -10.24
C PRO A 565 48.50 -4.26 -8.86
N LEU A 566 47.81 -4.72 -7.81
CA LEU A 566 48.13 -4.40 -6.40
C LEU A 566 49.54 -4.85 -5.96
N LEU A 567 50.13 -5.81 -6.69
CA LEU A 567 51.52 -6.23 -6.55
C LEU A 567 52.14 -6.27 -7.95
N ASP A 568 53.34 -5.72 -8.10
CA ASP A 568 54.05 -5.72 -9.39
C ASP A 568 54.46 -7.14 -9.85
N ALA A 569 54.56 -8.09 -8.90
CA ALA A 569 54.91 -9.48 -9.14
C ALA A 569 54.39 -10.39 -8.01
N PRO A 570 54.30 -11.72 -8.24
CA PRO A 570 54.14 -12.70 -7.17
C PRO A 570 55.11 -12.48 -6.00
N VAL A 571 54.57 -12.37 -4.79
CA VAL A 571 55.37 -12.27 -3.56
C VAL A 571 55.30 -13.59 -2.83
N VAL A 572 56.46 -14.17 -2.50
CA VAL A 572 56.55 -15.40 -1.72
C VAL A 572 57.28 -15.13 -0.42
N VAL A 573 56.66 -15.46 0.71
CA VAL A 573 57.23 -15.25 2.05
C VAL A 573 57.25 -16.57 2.81
N ALA A 574 58.38 -16.86 3.45
CA ALA A 574 58.48 -17.97 4.39
C ALA A 574 57.71 -17.63 5.68
N VAL A 575 56.73 -18.45 6.01
CA VAL A 575 55.90 -18.33 7.21
C VAL A 575 56.58 -19.08 8.34
N ALA A 576 56.95 -18.36 9.38
CA ALA A 576 57.39 -18.96 10.64
C ALA A 576 56.20 -19.61 11.32
N LEU A 577 56.24 -20.93 11.49
CA LEU A 577 55.19 -21.67 12.16
C LEU A 577 55.52 -21.83 13.66
N PRO A 578 54.53 -21.71 14.56
CA PRO A 578 54.73 -21.84 16.00
C PRO A 578 55.15 -23.27 16.39
N ALA A 579 56.04 -23.37 17.39
CA ALA A 579 56.66 -24.63 17.81
C ALA A 579 55.68 -25.62 18.51
N GLU A 580 54.56 -25.13 19.03
CA GLU A 580 53.52 -25.96 19.66
C GLU A 580 52.57 -26.52 18.60
N GLY A 581 52.62 -27.83 18.36
CA GLY A 581 51.71 -28.56 17.47
C GLY A 581 52.37 -29.42 16.38
N MET A 582 53.70 -29.35 16.20
CA MET A 582 54.41 -29.99 15.09
C MET A 582 54.94 -31.42 15.33
N ARG A 583 54.57 -32.09 16.42
CA ARG A 583 55.22 -33.36 16.82
C ARG A 583 54.96 -34.55 15.88
N ASP A 584 53.93 -34.49 15.03
CA ASP A 584 53.52 -35.61 14.17
C ASP A 584 53.74 -35.39 12.65
N LEU A 585 54.32 -34.26 12.24
CA LEU A 585 54.46 -33.92 10.81
C LEU A 585 55.85 -34.34 10.30
N ARG A 586 55.91 -35.37 9.46
CA ARG A 586 57.13 -35.84 8.78
C ARG A 586 57.61 -34.78 7.77
N TYR A 587 58.57 -33.97 8.19
CA TYR A 587 59.27 -32.95 7.40
C TYR A 587 58.36 -32.00 6.61
N LEU A 588 58.18 -30.80 7.15
CA LEU A 588 57.68 -29.66 6.38
C LEU A 588 58.87 -28.74 6.16
N GLY A 589 59.29 -28.54 4.91
CA GLY A 589 60.14 -27.40 4.58
C GLY A 589 59.50 -26.08 5.06
N PRO A 590 60.15 -24.92 4.86
CA PRO A 590 59.53 -23.65 5.21
C PRO A 590 58.16 -23.55 4.51
N LEU A 591 57.09 -23.31 5.27
CA LEU A 591 55.78 -23.05 4.69
C LEU A 591 55.88 -21.72 3.95
N GLU A 592 55.66 -21.72 2.65
CA GLU A 592 55.68 -20.50 1.85
C GLU A 592 54.25 -20.03 1.61
N ALA A 593 53.96 -18.78 1.97
CA ALA A 593 52.78 -18.08 1.50
C ALA A 593 53.13 -17.35 0.20
N ALA A 594 52.40 -17.64 -0.87
CA ALA A 594 52.51 -16.97 -2.16
C ALA A 594 51.28 -16.08 -2.37
N ALA A 595 51.51 -14.79 -2.56
CA ALA A 595 50.50 -13.82 -2.97
C ALA A 595 50.65 -13.54 -4.46
N LEU A 596 49.63 -13.89 -5.24
CA LEU A 596 49.59 -13.73 -6.70
C LEU A 596 48.67 -12.57 -7.07
N PRO A 597 49.16 -11.51 -7.73
CA PRO A 597 48.31 -10.46 -8.26
C PRO A 597 47.51 -10.97 -9.47
N LEU A 598 46.21 -10.67 -9.49
CA LEU A 598 45.28 -10.94 -10.58
C LEU A 598 44.63 -9.62 -11.01
N ASP A 599 44.93 -9.21 -12.24
CA ASP A 599 44.44 -7.99 -12.85
C ASP A 599 43.08 -8.20 -13.51
N LEU A 600 42.01 -8.02 -12.75
CA LEU A 600 40.65 -8.17 -13.25
C LEU A 600 40.25 -7.01 -14.18
N THR A 601 40.85 -5.83 -14.00
CA THR A 601 40.65 -4.67 -14.88
C THR A 601 41.08 -4.98 -16.32
N SER A 602 42.26 -5.61 -16.50
CA SER A 602 42.78 -5.94 -17.83
C SER A 602 41.91 -6.92 -18.63
N VAL A 603 41.14 -7.76 -17.95
CA VAL A 603 40.28 -8.80 -18.54
C VAL A 603 38.79 -8.48 -18.44
N ALA A 604 38.44 -7.26 -18.00
CA ALA A 604 37.05 -6.88 -17.81
C ALA A 604 36.31 -6.73 -19.16
N PRO A 605 35.09 -7.26 -19.29
CA PRO A 605 34.32 -7.20 -20.54
C PRO A 605 33.79 -5.78 -20.85
N THR A 606 33.84 -4.86 -19.88
CA THR A 606 33.40 -3.47 -20.06
C THR A 606 34.31 -2.52 -19.29
N SER A 607 34.45 -1.28 -19.78
CA SER A 607 35.22 -0.22 -19.12
C SER A 607 34.62 0.27 -17.79
N LYS A 608 33.39 -0.14 -17.48
CA LYS A 608 32.67 0.19 -16.25
C LYS A 608 33.01 -0.74 -15.09
N LEU A 609 33.69 -1.86 -15.35
CA LEU A 609 34.06 -2.85 -14.33
C LEU A 609 35.59 -2.87 -14.23
N ARG A 610 36.11 -2.48 -13.06
CA ARG A 610 37.55 -2.46 -12.76
C ARG A 610 37.77 -3.10 -11.41
N GLY A 611 38.90 -3.79 -11.24
CA GLY A 611 39.22 -4.45 -10.00
C GLY A 611 40.57 -5.15 -10.05
N GLN A 612 41.16 -5.29 -8.86
CA GLN A 612 42.39 -6.02 -8.64
C GLN A 612 42.11 -7.08 -7.57
N LEU A 613 42.65 -8.28 -7.72
CA LEU A 613 42.52 -9.35 -6.74
C LEU A 613 43.89 -9.92 -6.41
N VAL A 614 44.12 -10.29 -5.14
CA VAL A 614 45.34 -11.00 -4.73
C VAL A 614 44.94 -12.38 -4.25
N ALA A 615 45.36 -13.41 -4.99
CA ALA A 615 45.15 -14.80 -4.59
C ALA A 615 46.29 -15.23 -3.67
N VAL A 616 45.96 -15.60 -2.43
CA VAL A 616 46.95 -16.08 -1.46
C VAL A 616 46.86 -17.60 -1.36
N GLY A 617 47.96 -18.27 -1.66
CA GLY A 617 48.10 -19.72 -1.53
C GLY A 617 49.24 -20.09 -0.61
N PHE A 618 49.16 -21.26 0.02
CA PHE A 618 50.25 -21.81 0.83
C PHE A 618 50.82 -23.04 0.14
N ARG A 619 52.15 -23.15 0.13
CA ARG A 619 52.84 -24.34 -0.37
C ARG A 619 53.97 -24.76 0.55
N VAL A 620 54.26 -26.05 0.56
CA VAL A 620 55.45 -26.60 1.19
C VAL A 620 56.37 -27.05 0.06
N PRO A 621 57.55 -26.44 -0.11
CA PRO A 621 58.50 -26.87 -1.12
C PRO A 621 58.86 -28.35 -0.94
N PRO A 622 58.99 -29.13 -2.02
CA PRO A 622 59.51 -30.49 -1.93
C PRO A 622 60.92 -30.47 -1.37
N ALA A 623 61.29 -31.51 -0.61
CA ALA A 623 62.65 -31.64 -0.08
C ALA A 623 63.67 -31.59 -1.23
N PRO A 624 64.79 -30.87 -1.09
CA PRO A 624 65.83 -30.85 -2.11
C PRO A 624 66.32 -32.28 -2.37
N ASP A 625 66.49 -32.64 -3.65
CA ASP A 625 66.88 -33.99 -4.08
C ASP A 625 68.15 -34.45 -3.34
N GLY A 626 67.99 -35.43 -2.45
CA GLY A 626 69.07 -35.97 -1.62
C GLY A 626 68.69 -36.46 -0.20
N GLY A 627 67.45 -36.25 0.25
CA GLY A 627 66.94 -36.79 1.53
C GLY A 627 66.43 -38.24 1.43
N PRO A 628 66.55 -39.08 2.49
CA PRO A 628 66.40 -40.52 2.39
C PRO A 628 64.99 -40.94 1.98
N SER A 629 64.89 -41.83 0.99
CA SER A 629 63.64 -42.50 0.62
C SER A 629 63.04 -43.23 1.84
N PRO A 630 61.71 -43.21 2.02
CA PRO A 630 61.08 -43.95 3.11
C PRO A 630 61.25 -45.45 2.85
N THR A 631 62.10 -46.07 3.65
CA THR A 631 62.24 -47.51 3.75
C THR A 631 60.91 -48.16 4.17
N SER A 632 60.57 -49.19 3.42
CA SER A 632 59.70 -50.33 3.73
C SER A 632 59.09 -50.39 5.14
N LEU A 633 57.76 -50.27 5.20
CA LEU A 633 56.96 -50.93 6.24
C LEU A 633 56.17 -52.07 5.58
N SER A 634 56.78 -53.25 5.60
CA SER A 634 56.11 -54.52 5.38
C SER A 634 55.23 -54.86 6.59
N GLY A 635 53.98 -55.21 6.34
CA GLY A 635 53.20 -56.11 7.20
C GLY A 635 51.94 -55.49 7.83
N GLY A 636 50.76 -55.94 7.41
CA GLY A 636 49.54 -55.83 8.22
C GLY A 636 48.20 -55.67 7.49
N ARG A 637 47.69 -56.77 6.93
CA ARG A 637 46.27 -57.15 6.72
C ARG A 637 45.24 -56.16 6.11
N ARG A 638 44.85 -56.53 4.88
CA ARG A 638 43.51 -56.56 4.24
C ARG A 638 42.30 -56.04 5.04
N THR A 639 41.47 -55.22 4.37
CA THR A 639 40.06 -55.55 4.02
C THR A 639 39.59 -54.74 2.81
N SER A 640 38.67 -55.34 2.07
CA SER A 640 38.20 -55.08 0.70
C SER A 640 37.19 -53.94 0.54
N CYS A 641 37.16 -53.30 -0.64
CA CYS A 641 35.94 -52.83 -1.31
C CYS A 641 36.09 -52.86 -2.85
N PRO A 642 35.01 -53.08 -3.63
CA PRO A 642 35.04 -53.53 -5.03
C PRO A 642 34.74 -52.44 -6.08
N GLY A 643 35.24 -52.60 -7.31
CA GLY A 643 34.75 -52.06 -8.60
C GLY A 643 34.60 -50.53 -8.72
N SER A 644 34.77 -49.83 -9.84
CA SER A 644 34.94 -50.12 -11.26
C SER A 644 35.31 -48.77 -11.90
N ARG A 645 36.28 -48.75 -12.81
CA ARG A 645 36.54 -47.62 -13.74
C ARG A 645 35.38 -47.53 -14.77
N PRO A 646 35.08 -46.36 -15.38
CA PRO A 646 35.95 -45.81 -16.42
C PRO A 646 36.05 -44.27 -16.54
N THR A 647 37.25 -43.85 -16.98
CA THR A 647 37.60 -42.70 -17.85
C THR A 647 36.61 -41.53 -18.04
N CYS A 648 37.03 -40.33 -17.62
CA CYS A 648 36.52 -39.06 -18.16
C CYS A 648 37.56 -38.43 -19.09
N GLU A 649 37.21 -38.25 -20.35
CA GLU A 649 37.86 -37.35 -21.30
C GLU A 649 37.55 -35.87 -20.95
N PRO A 650 38.39 -34.90 -21.33
CA PRO A 650 38.11 -33.49 -21.10
C PRO A 650 37.15 -32.91 -22.16
N CYS A 651 36.02 -32.36 -21.71
CA CYS A 651 35.11 -31.59 -22.56
C CYS A 651 35.77 -30.27 -23.01
N ALA A 652 35.74 -30.03 -24.33
CA ALA A 652 36.10 -28.77 -24.97
C ALA A 652 35.11 -27.63 -24.65
N PRO A 653 35.53 -26.35 -24.70
CA PRO A 653 34.65 -25.21 -24.45
C PRO A 653 33.74 -24.92 -25.65
N PRO A 654 32.51 -24.40 -25.44
CA PRO A 654 31.63 -24.03 -26.55
C PRO A 654 32.10 -22.74 -27.23
N GLN A 655 32.18 -22.78 -28.56
CA GLN A 655 32.42 -21.64 -29.43
C GLN A 655 31.16 -20.75 -29.50
N CYS A 656 31.31 -19.45 -29.21
CA CYS A 656 30.33 -18.43 -29.59
C CYS A 656 30.30 -18.30 -31.11
N ALA A 657 29.13 -18.48 -31.70
CA ALA A 657 28.87 -18.14 -33.09
C ALA A 657 28.54 -16.65 -33.20
N ASP A 658 29.41 -15.93 -33.91
CA ASP A 658 29.07 -14.67 -34.57
C ASP A 658 28.01 -14.95 -35.65
N THR A 659 26.86 -14.28 -35.55
CA THR A 659 26.03 -13.95 -36.71
C THR A 659 25.60 -12.50 -36.64
N ARG A 660 25.84 -11.83 -37.76
CA ARG A 660 25.73 -10.39 -38.06
C ARG A 660 24.34 -9.80 -37.88
#